data_AF-A0A5C9C806-F1
#
_entry.id   AF-A0A5C9C806-F1
#
_cell.length_a   1.000
_cell.length_b   1.000
_cell.length_c   1.000
_cell.angle_alpha   90.00
_cell.angle_beta   90.00
_cell.angle_gamma   90.00
#
_symmetry.space_group_name_H-M   'P 1'
#
loop_
_entity.id
_entity.type
_entity.pdbx_description
1 polymer ?
#
loop_
_entity_poly.entity_id
_entity_poly.type
_entity_poly.pdbx_seq_one_letter_code
_entity_poly.pdbx_strand_id
1 'polypeptide(L)'
;SGPIGSNVEVTVNVEGDASVGEIQLLREEIKALSVDDRPLRTWFENQLPKGHAVEGRWDWGPQEKDLNPNAAPQRRGADPAEWAKWHSHPAAPGLSYHLFHSAAVPFEVHAGDVLFAEVFIEPDQPAEELMLQFHDGVSWERRAFWGDNRIEAGATDSPSRLRAGNLPKTGEWVRLEVPACDLDLEGRSIRGVNFTQFSGKCLWGRVGTLPAATREVREFVIAERFPLKLKDDDASATNETSKVKSSASKHFAAIHEARRWTGTFPITGDGWYRVELKNEINAANLPMKEARITSVPDNPPQIMIERPGFDLVLSEPVKVPVVVASFDDFGLGELLLSVQRGDGGFVGRPVKTYSTVTRSDTTLVMLDLVNEGLKNGDVMKYRAEIRDRKGQSAQTQDYQIRIVSNDPNAADKQLAQLEKKEEEFAKKLDKLIEDQAKVQEKLEKIAEKSEPLTQKIEAAQEAVEKAADDAAEKAEQAAAQEQANKDNPAAKDQPKDQPKDQPKDQPKPKDQPKPNDPPKAQDQPKTADAAAPMPTPEPQLDAATKQELAQLKQELAQVQQEEVQNAETAKQLNEELKQLAQEAEKQQLLPPELQREMAALSEAFKEAATEPIKNLAEEIKKSADAKTTDPKLEKLEARADQVQENLEALKNRLEAVREAQKDAKQDAAMALDELHREMLQQAGELTADQLEELRKAIEALREKLQNLANEEAQMLEVTPQAPESLLPEIKNKQRDLERRADKELAKTKELQKRDDYKALKQKAQKQKPQPTSDDPTANDEPMPNTDPANGDDTPEMTAPDGNDAPMPDAGMPPDNGDEFQPAIADPTKPTPKKPSAGKPEKGKDSAKPQPGKDKPQSSQSKDKPAPAEQREQLAEREAKKLDQLQKADDSLAADQRALDELLKDIGELLNSEMAEKGEGNSPMPGEPNAPEQPQTPPNGEPTDAKGDPANASDQPPLSAEKAAELSQLLQSPKAQKAMQMASRLQAMQAGDPPEQPNKNQKDPNAPPPPLKSNPKPRSGLEGDNSSQFAMQAVLKDLDPATRSMILKMQPRVREELLQSLREEGPEGYQRFIRDYFKRLTKAGQPAK
;
A
#
# COMPACT_ATOMS: atom_id res chain seq x y z
N SER A 1 -11.31 -25.05 8.42
CA SER A 1 -12.33 -25.08 7.37
C SER A 1 -11.92 -26.08 6.31
N GLY A 2 -12.87 -26.68 5.60
CA GLY A 2 -12.58 -27.65 4.54
C GLY A 2 -13.82 -28.02 3.75
N PRO A 3 -13.68 -28.70 2.60
CA PRO A 3 -14.80 -29.03 1.75
C PRO A 3 -15.71 -30.07 2.40
N ILE A 4 -17.02 -29.97 2.15
CA ILE A 4 -18.00 -30.94 2.64
C ILE A 4 -17.59 -32.37 2.21
N GLY A 5 -17.66 -33.33 3.13
CA GLY A 5 -17.27 -34.73 2.90
C GLY A 5 -15.76 -35.03 2.99
N SER A 6 -14.90 -34.03 3.17
CA SER A 6 -13.48 -34.26 3.49
C SER A 6 -13.27 -34.72 4.93
N ASN A 7 -12.18 -35.45 5.19
CA ASN A 7 -11.79 -35.84 6.54
C ASN A 7 -10.80 -34.82 7.12
N VAL A 8 -11.00 -34.42 8.38
CA VAL A 8 -10.02 -33.68 9.18
C VAL A 8 -9.22 -34.67 10.01
N GLU A 9 -7.90 -34.63 9.92
CA GLU A 9 -7.00 -35.28 10.89
C GLU A 9 -6.73 -34.32 12.05
N VAL A 10 -6.95 -34.78 13.28
CA VAL A 10 -6.62 -34.06 14.51
C VAL A 10 -5.50 -34.81 15.23
N THR A 11 -4.33 -34.17 15.31
CA THR A 11 -3.20 -34.64 16.12
C THR A 11 -3.15 -33.86 17.43
N VAL A 12 -3.05 -34.58 18.55
CA VAL A 12 -2.95 -34.04 19.91
C VAL A 12 -1.68 -34.58 20.57
N ASN A 13 -0.83 -33.70 21.09
CA ASN A 13 0.31 -34.09 21.93
C ASN A 13 -0.17 -34.14 23.39
N VAL A 14 0.08 -35.24 24.10
CA VAL A 14 -0.42 -35.47 25.46
C VAL A 14 0.71 -35.56 26.47
N GLU A 15 0.62 -34.74 27.51
CA GLU A 15 1.51 -34.77 28.68
C GLU A 15 0.79 -35.48 29.85
N GLY A 16 1.24 -36.70 30.17
CA GLY A 16 0.69 -37.51 31.27
C GLY A 16 -0.04 -38.78 30.84
N ASP A 17 -0.67 -39.45 31.79
CA ASP A 17 -1.32 -40.75 31.58
C ASP A 17 -2.67 -40.63 30.86
N ALA A 18 -2.67 -40.87 29.55
CA ALA A 18 -3.88 -41.09 28.76
C ALA A 18 -3.89 -42.51 28.16
N SER A 19 -5.06 -43.15 28.22
CA SER A 19 -5.31 -44.54 27.86
C SER A 19 -6.40 -44.68 26.79
N VAL A 20 -7.33 -43.73 26.72
CA VAL A 20 -8.39 -43.65 25.70
C VAL A 20 -8.57 -42.19 25.27
N GLY A 21 -8.76 -41.94 23.98
CA GLY A 21 -9.10 -40.62 23.45
C GLY A 21 -10.27 -40.65 22.47
N GLU A 22 -11.14 -39.65 22.54
CA GLU A 22 -12.24 -39.46 21.60
C GLU A 22 -12.37 -37.99 21.15
N ILE A 23 -12.59 -37.78 19.85
CA ILE A 23 -13.00 -36.51 19.27
C ILE A 23 -14.53 -36.44 19.37
N GLN A 24 -15.06 -35.42 20.03
CA GLN A 24 -16.49 -35.18 20.18
C GLN A 24 -16.91 -34.06 19.24
N LEU A 25 -17.83 -34.36 18.31
CA LEU A 25 -18.54 -33.32 17.57
C LEU A 25 -19.69 -32.78 18.42
N LEU A 26 -19.85 -31.47 18.43
CA LEU A 26 -20.76 -30.74 19.31
C LEU A 26 -21.79 -29.95 18.49
N ARG A 27 -23.04 -30.02 18.91
CA ARG A 27 -24.16 -29.21 18.43
C ARG A 27 -24.55 -28.19 19.50
N GLU A 28 -24.88 -26.98 19.07
CA GLU A 28 -25.44 -25.95 19.94
C GLU A 28 -26.95 -26.16 20.11
N GLU A 29 -27.41 -26.33 21.35
CA GLU A 29 -28.83 -26.33 21.73
C GLU A 29 -29.13 -25.18 22.69
N ILE A 30 -30.37 -24.69 22.69
CA ILE A 30 -30.84 -23.63 23.58
C ILE A 30 -31.83 -24.25 24.56
N LYS A 31 -31.56 -24.11 25.87
CA LYS A 31 -32.48 -24.55 26.95
C LYS A 31 -32.99 -23.36 27.74
N ALA A 32 -34.30 -23.29 27.93
CA ALA A 32 -34.92 -22.36 28.85
C ALA A 32 -34.86 -22.91 30.29
N LEU A 33 -34.26 -22.16 31.21
CA LEU A 33 -34.17 -22.48 32.64
C LEU A 33 -35.06 -21.54 33.46
N SER A 34 -35.72 -22.07 34.50
CA SER A 34 -36.48 -21.26 35.46
C SER A 34 -35.56 -20.29 36.22
N VAL A 35 -36.04 -19.08 36.48
CA VAL A 35 -35.35 -18.11 37.35
C VAL A 35 -36.17 -17.96 38.63
N ASP A 36 -35.76 -18.68 39.67
CA ASP A 36 -36.54 -18.79 40.91
C ASP A 36 -36.40 -17.56 41.83
N ASP A 37 -35.29 -16.82 41.72
CA ASP A 37 -35.08 -15.54 42.42
C ASP A 37 -35.25 -14.36 41.45
N ARG A 38 -36.38 -13.64 41.58
CA ARG A 38 -36.75 -12.50 40.73
C ARG A 38 -36.88 -11.22 41.56
N PRO A 39 -35.81 -10.42 41.69
CA PRO A 39 -35.85 -9.18 42.48
C PRO A 39 -36.83 -8.17 41.88
N LEU A 40 -37.56 -7.47 42.76
CA LEU A 40 -38.65 -6.56 42.39
C LEU A 40 -38.16 -5.11 42.31
N ARG A 41 -38.22 -4.51 41.13
CA ARG A 41 -37.98 -3.08 40.92
C ARG A 41 -39.30 -2.33 41.02
N THR A 42 -39.70 -2.01 42.26
CA THR A 42 -40.93 -1.26 42.55
C THR A 42 -40.82 0.18 42.06
N TRP A 43 -41.78 0.65 41.27
CA TRP A 43 -41.92 2.04 40.83
C TRP A 43 -42.59 2.89 41.91
N PHE A 44 -43.70 2.43 42.48
CA PHE A 44 -44.37 3.09 43.60
C PHE A 44 -45.19 2.10 44.46
N GLU A 45 -45.54 2.54 45.66
CA GLU A 45 -46.34 1.78 46.64
C GLU A 45 -47.18 2.70 47.54
N ASN A 46 -46.53 3.73 48.11
CA ASN A 46 -47.07 4.52 49.23
C ASN A 46 -47.20 6.02 48.91
N GLN A 47 -46.61 6.46 47.80
CA GLN A 47 -46.61 7.83 47.33
C GLN A 47 -46.40 7.80 45.82
N LEU A 48 -47.17 8.57 45.07
CA LEU A 48 -47.03 8.65 43.61
C LEU A 48 -45.72 9.37 43.21
N PRO A 49 -45.12 9.03 42.05
CA PRO A 49 -43.89 9.65 41.56
C PRO A 49 -43.97 11.19 41.52
N LYS A 50 -42.86 11.89 41.78
CA LYS A 50 -42.86 13.37 41.82
C LYS A 50 -43.33 13.97 40.47
N GLY A 51 -44.08 15.07 40.54
CA GLY A 51 -44.58 15.80 39.37
C GLY A 51 -45.74 15.15 38.62
N HIS A 52 -46.32 14.07 39.14
CA HIS A 52 -47.50 13.44 38.54
C HIS A 52 -48.73 14.37 38.48
N ALA A 53 -49.57 14.16 37.48
CA ALA A 53 -50.98 14.55 37.48
C ALA A 53 -51.83 13.33 37.89
N VAL A 54 -52.91 13.54 38.66
CA VAL A 54 -53.88 12.49 39.01
C VAL A 54 -55.23 12.75 38.34
N GLU A 55 -55.89 11.68 37.92
CA GLU A 55 -57.31 11.68 37.56
C GLU A 55 -58.06 10.53 38.24
N GLY A 56 -59.38 10.69 38.37
CA GLY A 56 -60.21 9.80 39.19
C GLY A 56 -60.03 10.03 40.70
N ARG A 57 -60.85 9.35 41.51
CA ARG A 57 -60.76 9.43 42.97
C ARG A 57 -59.81 8.36 43.50
N TRP A 58 -58.81 8.81 44.24
CA TRP A 58 -57.82 7.98 44.94
C TRP A 58 -58.15 7.93 46.43
N ASP A 59 -58.56 6.76 46.94
CA ASP A 59 -58.67 6.48 48.37
C ASP A 59 -57.47 5.64 48.83
N TRP A 60 -56.57 6.27 49.59
CA TRP A 60 -55.37 5.65 50.17
C TRP A 60 -55.62 5.10 51.57
N GLY A 61 -55.02 3.95 51.87
CA GLY A 61 -55.06 3.34 53.19
C GLY A 61 -53.92 2.36 53.48
N PRO A 62 -53.92 1.72 54.67
CA PRO A 62 -54.84 2.01 55.77
C PRO A 62 -54.60 3.41 56.36
N GLN A 63 -55.67 4.15 56.66
CA GLN A 63 -55.56 5.35 57.49
C GLN A 63 -55.60 4.93 58.97
N GLU A 64 -55.10 5.76 59.88
CA GLU A 64 -55.00 5.42 61.31
C GLU A 64 -56.36 5.07 61.94
N LYS A 65 -57.46 5.63 61.41
CA LYS A 65 -58.85 5.34 61.79
C LYS A 65 -59.37 3.98 61.28
N ASP A 66 -58.76 3.43 60.22
CA ASP A 66 -59.15 2.18 59.57
C ASP A 66 -58.38 0.98 60.17
N LEU A 67 -57.35 1.25 60.96
CA LEU A 67 -56.58 0.26 61.72
C LEU A 67 -57.35 -0.18 62.97
N ASN A 68 -57.91 -1.38 62.94
CA ASN A 68 -58.35 -2.04 64.17
C ASN A 68 -57.14 -2.67 64.87
N PRO A 69 -56.74 -2.22 66.07
CA PRO A 69 -55.55 -2.72 66.77
C PRO A 69 -55.65 -4.20 67.19
N ASN A 70 -56.85 -4.80 67.14
CA ASN A 70 -57.10 -6.21 67.44
C ASN A 70 -57.42 -7.05 66.18
N ALA A 71 -57.38 -6.49 64.98
CA ALA A 71 -57.52 -7.27 63.74
C ALA A 71 -56.16 -7.82 63.29
N ALA A 72 -56.15 -9.01 62.69
CA ALA A 72 -54.97 -9.49 62.00
C ALA A 72 -54.67 -8.57 60.80
N PRO A 73 -53.43 -8.05 60.65
CA PRO A 73 -53.10 -7.19 59.52
C PRO A 73 -53.28 -7.92 58.19
N GLN A 74 -53.81 -7.24 57.18
CA GLN A 74 -53.69 -7.69 55.80
C GLN A 74 -52.20 -7.60 55.43
N ARG A 75 -51.53 -8.76 55.29
CA ARG A 75 -50.08 -8.85 55.10
C ARG A 75 -49.72 -9.01 53.63
N ARG A 76 -48.60 -8.40 53.22
CA ARG A 76 -47.88 -8.77 52.00
C ARG A 76 -46.56 -9.45 52.39
N GLY A 77 -46.56 -10.78 52.43
CA GLY A 77 -45.38 -11.56 52.82
C GLY A 77 -45.24 -11.75 54.35
N ALA A 78 -44.01 -12.03 54.78
CA ALA A 78 -43.72 -12.64 56.09
C ALA A 78 -43.37 -11.66 57.23
N ASP A 79 -43.11 -10.38 56.94
CA ASP A 79 -42.72 -9.41 57.99
C ASP A 79 -43.92 -9.05 58.89
N PRO A 80 -43.85 -9.22 60.23
CA PRO A 80 -44.96 -8.93 61.13
C PRO A 80 -45.25 -7.44 61.37
N ALA A 81 -44.35 -6.52 61.02
CA ALA A 81 -44.39 -5.14 61.53
C ALA A 81 -45.18 -4.13 60.68
N GLU A 82 -45.40 -4.39 59.38
CA GLU A 82 -46.05 -3.43 58.47
C GLU A 82 -47.37 -3.94 57.89
N TRP A 83 -48.40 -3.09 57.94
CA TRP A 83 -49.67 -3.33 57.24
C TRP A 83 -49.50 -3.11 55.74
N ALA A 84 -50.11 -3.94 54.91
CA ALA A 84 -50.11 -3.73 53.46
C ALA A 84 -50.81 -2.40 53.12
N LYS A 85 -50.02 -1.41 52.68
CA LYS A 85 -50.53 -0.11 52.23
C LYS A 85 -51.08 -0.22 50.81
N TRP A 86 -52.16 0.51 50.53
CA TRP A 86 -52.93 0.36 49.31
C TRP A 86 -53.56 1.67 48.83
N HIS A 87 -53.91 1.68 47.56
CA HIS A 87 -54.79 2.67 46.95
C HIS A 87 -55.99 2.00 46.29
N SER A 88 -57.13 2.68 46.24
CA SER A 88 -58.39 2.13 45.75
C SER A 88 -59.31 3.21 45.19
N HIS A 89 -60.38 2.77 44.55
CA HIS A 89 -61.54 3.60 44.21
C HIS A 89 -62.75 3.17 45.07
N PRO A 90 -63.72 4.05 45.37
CA PRO A 90 -64.98 3.64 45.98
C PRO A 90 -65.67 2.53 45.18
N ALA A 91 -66.31 1.60 45.88
CA ALA A 91 -67.14 0.58 45.23
C ALA A 91 -68.31 1.24 44.48
N ALA A 92 -68.41 0.99 43.18
CA ALA A 92 -69.48 1.48 42.32
C ALA A 92 -69.89 0.41 41.30
N PRO A 93 -71.17 0.37 40.87
CA PRO A 93 -71.61 -0.55 39.82
C PRO A 93 -71.10 -0.11 38.45
N GLY A 94 -70.51 -1.04 37.68
CA GLY A 94 -69.94 -0.76 36.36
C GLY A 94 -68.48 -0.29 36.41
N LEU A 95 -68.03 0.43 35.38
CA LEU A 95 -66.63 0.81 35.20
C LEU A 95 -66.20 1.89 36.19
N SER A 96 -65.13 1.61 36.94
CA SER A 96 -64.50 2.53 37.90
C SER A 96 -62.99 2.59 37.65
N TYR A 97 -62.38 3.77 37.81
CA TYR A 97 -60.94 3.92 37.62
C TYR A 97 -60.32 5.04 38.46
N HIS A 98 -59.01 4.89 38.69
CA HIS A 98 -58.13 5.95 39.18
C HIS A 98 -56.79 5.82 38.46
N LEU A 99 -56.20 6.96 38.06
CA LEU A 99 -54.98 6.98 37.29
C LEU A 99 -54.06 8.13 37.70
N PHE A 100 -52.79 7.99 37.34
CA PHE A 100 -51.84 9.09 37.35
C PHE A 100 -51.02 9.06 36.07
N HIS A 101 -50.55 10.23 35.63
CA HIS A 101 -49.69 10.37 34.46
C HIS A 101 -48.72 11.54 34.61
N SER A 102 -47.94 11.81 33.56
CA SER A 102 -46.97 12.91 33.51
C SER A 102 -45.97 12.93 34.69
N ALA A 103 -45.63 11.77 35.26
CA ALA A 103 -44.56 11.67 36.26
C ALA A 103 -43.27 12.32 35.74
N ALA A 104 -42.69 13.24 36.52
CA ALA A 104 -41.52 14.02 36.10
C ALA A 104 -40.24 13.16 36.02
N VAL A 105 -40.17 12.12 36.84
CA VAL A 105 -39.19 11.03 36.69
C VAL A 105 -39.92 9.87 36.00
N PRO A 106 -39.59 9.54 34.74
CA PRO A 106 -40.16 8.38 34.06
C PRO A 106 -39.56 7.08 34.63
N PHE A 107 -40.28 5.97 34.48
CA PHE A 107 -39.79 4.65 34.89
C PHE A 107 -39.41 3.83 33.66
N GLU A 108 -38.13 3.54 33.52
CA GLU A 108 -37.59 2.78 32.39
C GLU A 108 -37.91 1.30 32.52
N VAL A 109 -38.42 0.68 31.45
CA VAL A 109 -38.69 -0.75 31.35
C VAL A 109 -37.60 -1.38 30.48
N HIS A 110 -36.84 -2.33 31.02
CA HIS A 110 -35.73 -2.93 30.29
C HIS A 110 -36.20 -4.02 29.31
N ALA A 111 -35.35 -4.45 28.39
CA ALA A 111 -35.63 -5.60 27.52
C ALA A 111 -35.63 -6.90 28.36
N GLY A 112 -36.68 -7.71 28.24
CA GLY A 112 -36.92 -8.89 29.08
C GLY A 112 -37.55 -8.60 30.45
N ASP A 113 -37.95 -7.35 30.74
CA ASP A 113 -38.71 -7.03 31.95
C ASP A 113 -40.16 -7.54 31.85
N VAL A 114 -40.69 -7.99 32.98
CA VAL A 114 -42.11 -8.26 33.21
C VAL A 114 -42.68 -7.14 34.06
N LEU A 115 -43.74 -6.50 33.61
CA LEU A 115 -44.48 -5.49 34.39
C LEU A 115 -45.37 -6.19 35.42
N PHE A 116 -45.44 -5.64 36.62
CA PHE A 116 -46.31 -6.17 37.67
C PHE A 116 -47.13 -5.11 38.39
N ALA A 117 -48.28 -5.54 38.91
CA ALA A 117 -49.07 -4.83 39.90
C ALA A 117 -49.64 -5.81 40.94
N GLU A 118 -49.57 -5.46 42.22
CA GLU A 118 -50.24 -6.22 43.28
C GLU A 118 -51.69 -5.75 43.45
N VAL A 119 -52.62 -6.69 43.58
CA VAL A 119 -54.06 -6.43 43.78
C VAL A 119 -54.65 -7.37 44.83
N PHE A 120 -55.63 -6.86 45.57
CA PHE A 120 -56.48 -7.61 46.49
C PHE A 120 -57.95 -7.33 46.12
N ILE A 121 -58.71 -8.37 45.77
CA ILE A 121 -60.14 -8.25 45.47
C ILE A 121 -60.94 -8.61 46.73
N GLU A 122 -61.89 -7.77 47.14
CA GLU A 122 -62.69 -8.04 48.35
C GLU A 122 -63.66 -9.22 48.13
N PRO A 123 -63.67 -10.25 49.02
CA PRO A 123 -64.52 -11.44 48.87
C PRO A 123 -66.02 -11.13 48.77
N ASP A 124 -66.48 -10.15 49.55
CA ASP A 124 -67.90 -9.79 49.66
C ASP A 124 -68.35 -8.84 48.53
N GLN A 125 -67.40 -8.31 47.73
CA GLN A 125 -67.63 -7.39 46.61
C GLN A 125 -66.67 -7.71 45.44
N PRO A 126 -66.76 -8.89 44.82
CA PRO A 126 -65.86 -9.29 43.74
C PRO A 126 -66.02 -8.39 42.50
N ALA A 127 -64.91 -8.08 41.84
CA ALA A 127 -64.90 -7.47 40.51
C ALA A 127 -65.12 -8.53 39.42
N GLU A 128 -65.67 -8.14 38.27
CA GLU A 128 -65.81 -9.04 37.09
C GLU A 128 -64.59 -8.95 36.15
N GLU A 129 -63.89 -7.81 36.17
CA GLU A 129 -62.69 -7.58 35.36
C GLU A 129 -61.78 -6.52 36.00
N LEU A 130 -60.47 -6.71 35.85
CA LEU A 130 -59.42 -5.74 36.13
C LEU A 130 -58.66 -5.41 34.85
N MET A 131 -58.31 -4.14 34.65
CA MET A 131 -57.47 -3.70 33.54
C MET A 131 -56.42 -2.68 34.01
N LEU A 132 -55.17 -2.96 33.68
CA LEU A 132 -54.04 -2.04 33.82
C LEU A 132 -53.79 -1.37 32.47
N GLN A 133 -53.63 -0.05 32.47
CA GLN A 133 -53.22 0.69 31.28
C GLN A 133 -51.97 1.50 31.61
N PHE A 134 -50.92 1.38 30.82
CA PHE A 134 -49.66 2.08 31.01
C PHE A 134 -49.55 3.25 30.03
N HIS A 135 -49.03 4.37 30.50
CA HIS A 135 -48.80 5.55 29.66
C HIS A 135 -47.32 5.64 29.29
N ASP A 136 -46.98 5.48 28.01
CA ASP A 136 -45.60 5.55 27.49
C ASP A 136 -45.04 6.98 27.35
N GLY A 137 -45.82 7.98 27.78
CA GLY A 137 -45.52 9.40 27.63
C GLY A 137 -46.24 10.06 26.45
N VAL A 138 -46.81 9.28 25.52
CA VAL A 138 -47.53 9.76 24.33
C VAL A 138 -48.95 9.21 24.26
N SER A 139 -49.17 7.96 24.67
CA SER A 139 -50.44 7.25 24.52
C SER A 139 -50.76 6.33 25.71
N TRP A 140 -52.04 5.96 25.82
CA TRP A 140 -52.56 4.97 26.77
C TRP A 140 -52.83 3.61 26.10
N GLU A 141 -52.34 3.37 24.88
CA GLU A 141 -52.67 2.19 24.08
C GLU A 141 -51.87 0.94 24.48
N ARG A 142 -51.62 0.78 25.78
CA ARG A 142 -50.79 -0.27 26.38
C ARG A 142 -51.55 -0.89 27.54
N ARG A 143 -52.41 -1.86 27.26
CA ARG A 143 -53.42 -2.37 28.21
C ARG A 143 -53.36 -3.87 28.37
N ALA A 144 -53.37 -4.33 29.62
CA ALA A 144 -53.49 -5.72 30.01
C ALA A 144 -54.74 -5.91 30.89
N PHE A 145 -55.55 -6.93 30.63
CA PHE A 145 -56.77 -7.21 31.40
C PHE A 145 -56.87 -8.66 31.89
N TRP A 146 -57.60 -8.83 32.99
CA TRP A 146 -57.87 -10.10 33.67
C TRP A 146 -59.36 -10.20 34.02
N GLY A 147 -60.04 -11.25 33.55
CA GLY A 147 -61.46 -11.49 33.81
C GLY A 147 -62.33 -11.55 32.54
N ASP A 148 -63.59 -11.09 32.66
CA ASP A 148 -64.69 -11.36 31.72
C ASP A 148 -64.76 -10.45 30.48
N ASN A 149 -63.78 -9.55 30.28
CA ASN A 149 -63.64 -8.70 29.09
C ASN A 149 -64.84 -7.75 28.80
N ARG A 150 -65.39 -7.15 29.86
CA ARG A 150 -66.47 -6.15 29.88
C ARG A 150 -66.00 -4.74 29.47
N ILE A 151 -64.71 -4.43 29.61
CA ILE A 151 -64.13 -3.11 29.32
C ILE A 151 -63.74 -3.03 27.83
N GLU A 152 -64.58 -2.40 27.02
CA GLU A 152 -64.38 -2.22 25.57
C GLU A 152 -63.43 -1.03 25.26
N ALA A 153 -62.17 -1.12 25.71
CA ALA A 153 -61.14 -0.11 25.44
C ALA A 153 -59.95 -0.71 24.67
N GLY A 154 -59.74 -0.27 23.43
CA GLY A 154 -58.66 -0.75 22.54
C GLY A 154 -59.05 -1.97 21.68
N ALA A 155 -58.13 -2.38 20.80
CA ALA A 155 -58.30 -3.50 19.89
C ALA A 155 -57.88 -4.82 20.55
N THR A 156 -58.78 -5.80 20.60
CA THR A 156 -58.57 -7.13 21.18
C THR A 156 -57.33 -7.83 20.59
N ASP A 157 -56.61 -8.56 21.43
CA ASP A 157 -55.40 -9.33 21.06
C ASP A 157 -54.28 -8.48 20.43
N SER A 158 -54.16 -7.23 20.89
CA SER A 158 -53.08 -6.30 20.57
C SER A 158 -52.52 -5.67 21.86
N PRO A 159 -51.35 -4.99 21.81
CA PRO A 159 -50.86 -4.20 22.95
C PRO A 159 -51.88 -3.20 23.52
N SER A 160 -52.86 -2.77 22.70
CA SER A 160 -53.90 -1.84 23.13
C SER A 160 -55.06 -2.45 23.93
N ARG A 161 -55.19 -3.80 23.97
CA ARG A 161 -56.12 -4.58 24.79
C ARG A 161 -55.71 -6.08 24.81
N LEU A 162 -54.68 -6.39 25.59
CA LEU A 162 -54.15 -7.75 25.75
C LEU A 162 -54.85 -8.51 26.88
N ARG A 163 -55.29 -9.75 26.62
CA ARG A 163 -55.83 -10.64 27.66
C ARG A 163 -54.70 -11.33 28.42
N ALA A 164 -54.37 -10.84 29.61
CA ALA A 164 -53.27 -11.34 30.42
C ALA A 164 -53.68 -12.50 31.37
N GLY A 165 -54.97 -12.73 31.61
CA GLY A 165 -55.39 -13.93 32.33
C GLY A 165 -56.86 -14.00 32.77
N ASN A 166 -57.15 -14.96 33.64
CA ASN A 166 -58.40 -15.00 34.41
C ASN A 166 -58.29 -14.06 35.62
N LEU A 167 -59.42 -13.70 36.23
CA LEU A 167 -59.45 -12.89 37.45
C LEU A 167 -58.64 -13.58 38.58
N PRO A 168 -57.80 -12.84 39.34
CA PRO A 168 -57.09 -13.40 40.48
C PRO A 168 -58.06 -13.81 41.60
N LYS A 169 -57.58 -14.66 42.52
CA LYS A 169 -58.38 -15.11 43.68
C LYS A 169 -58.75 -13.94 44.58
N THR A 170 -59.97 -13.97 45.12
CA THR A 170 -60.47 -12.97 46.07
C THR A 170 -59.99 -13.28 47.50
N GLY A 171 -59.84 -12.24 48.32
CA GLY A 171 -59.46 -12.37 49.73
C GLY A 171 -57.97 -12.57 50.02
N GLU A 172 -57.11 -12.60 49.01
CA GLU A 172 -55.65 -12.60 49.17
C GLU A 172 -54.96 -11.59 48.24
N TRP A 173 -53.74 -11.18 48.59
CA TRP A 173 -52.92 -10.30 47.76
C TRP A 173 -52.27 -11.11 46.65
N VAL A 174 -52.63 -10.83 45.40
CA VAL A 174 -52.10 -11.51 44.21
C VAL A 174 -51.29 -10.52 43.37
N ARG A 175 -50.18 -10.97 42.80
CA ARG A 175 -49.42 -10.21 41.81
C ARG A 175 -49.93 -10.55 40.40
N LEU A 176 -50.37 -9.52 39.69
CA LEU A 176 -50.59 -9.57 38.25
C LEU A 176 -49.23 -9.34 37.58
N GLU A 177 -48.87 -10.19 36.63
CA GLU A 177 -47.64 -10.12 35.84
C GLU A 177 -48.00 -10.11 34.34
N VAL A 178 -47.36 -9.24 33.55
CA VAL A 178 -47.50 -9.18 32.09
C VAL A 178 -46.14 -8.86 31.45
N PRO A 179 -45.65 -9.64 30.48
CA PRO A 179 -44.40 -9.34 29.79
C PRO A 179 -44.42 -7.96 29.12
N ALA A 180 -43.34 -7.19 29.22
CA ALA A 180 -43.27 -5.89 28.57
C ALA A 180 -43.28 -6.01 27.04
N CYS A 181 -42.77 -7.12 26.47
CA CYS A 181 -42.77 -7.39 25.04
C CYS A 181 -44.20 -7.50 24.45
N ASP A 182 -45.11 -8.19 25.14
CA ASP A 182 -46.50 -8.35 24.70
C ASP A 182 -47.29 -7.02 24.71
N LEU A 183 -46.79 -6.04 25.47
CA LEU A 183 -47.27 -4.65 25.49
C LEU A 183 -46.37 -3.69 24.68
N ASP A 184 -45.35 -4.18 23.94
CA ASP A 184 -44.38 -3.36 23.18
C ASP A 184 -43.70 -2.25 24.04
N LEU A 185 -43.58 -2.47 25.35
CA LEU A 185 -43.04 -1.51 26.33
C LEU A 185 -41.55 -1.72 26.64
N GLU A 186 -40.92 -2.76 26.11
CA GLU A 186 -39.48 -3.00 26.29
C GLU A 186 -38.63 -1.84 25.75
N GLY A 187 -37.65 -1.40 26.54
CA GLY A 187 -36.78 -0.27 26.21
C GLY A 187 -37.48 1.09 26.25
N ARG A 188 -38.75 1.18 26.67
CA ARG A 188 -39.50 2.43 26.78
C ARG A 188 -39.60 2.88 28.24
N SER A 189 -39.86 4.18 28.44
CA SER A 189 -40.06 4.75 29.76
C SER A 189 -41.54 5.09 29.98
N ILE A 190 -42.17 4.49 30.98
CA ILE A 190 -43.57 4.76 31.35
C ILE A 190 -43.66 5.96 32.31
N ARG A 191 -44.72 6.77 32.14
CA ARG A 191 -44.97 8.02 32.89
C ARG A 191 -46.32 8.07 33.62
N GLY A 192 -47.14 7.03 33.46
CA GLY A 192 -48.41 6.88 34.15
C GLY A 192 -48.94 5.45 34.16
N VAL A 193 -49.87 5.18 35.08
CA VAL A 193 -50.66 3.94 35.13
C VAL A 193 -52.11 4.29 35.47
N ASN A 194 -53.03 3.59 34.82
CA ASN A 194 -54.46 3.61 35.08
C ASN A 194 -54.90 2.25 35.62
N PHE A 195 -55.58 2.26 36.76
CA PHE A 195 -56.16 1.11 37.42
C PHE A 195 -57.66 1.14 37.19
N THR A 196 -58.13 0.33 36.24
CA THR A 196 -59.55 0.20 35.91
C THR A 196 -60.10 -1.12 36.44
N GLN A 197 -61.32 -1.09 36.99
CA GLN A 197 -62.06 -2.26 37.45
C GLN A 197 -63.52 -2.18 36.97
N PHE A 198 -64.14 -3.34 36.76
CA PHE A 198 -65.56 -3.44 36.41
C PHE A 198 -66.34 -4.10 37.55
N SER A 199 -67.18 -3.31 38.22
CA SER A 199 -67.90 -3.67 39.47
C SER A 199 -66.97 -4.05 40.64
N GLY A 200 -67.55 -4.30 41.82
CA GLY A 200 -66.82 -4.75 43.01
C GLY A 200 -65.89 -3.72 43.65
N LYS A 201 -64.99 -4.18 44.52
CA LYS A 201 -63.99 -3.37 45.22
C LYS A 201 -62.62 -4.05 45.22
N CYS A 202 -61.61 -3.31 44.78
CA CYS A 202 -60.22 -3.77 44.70
C CYS A 202 -59.28 -2.79 45.37
N LEU A 203 -58.28 -3.33 46.08
CA LEU A 203 -57.18 -2.60 46.68
C LEU A 203 -55.92 -2.89 45.87
N TRP A 204 -55.21 -1.85 45.43
CA TRP A 204 -54.01 -1.94 44.61
C TRP A 204 -52.76 -1.64 45.45
N GLY A 205 -51.66 -2.31 45.15
CA GLY A 205 -50.42 -2.33 45.94
C GLY A 205 -49.20 -1.86 45.16
N ARG A 206 -48.07 -2.57 45.29
CA ARG A 206 -46.86 -2.22 44.54
C ARG A 206 -47.05 -2.41 43.05
N VAL A 207 -46.45 -1.53 42.28
CA VAL A 207 -46.36 -1.59 40.81
C VAL A 207 -44.92 -1.38 40.40
N GLY A 208 -44.43 -2.08 39.37
CA GLY A 208 -43.04 -1.99 38.92
C GLY A 208 -42.67 -3.02 37.86
N THR A 209 -41.38 -3.36 37.75
CA THR A 209 -40.88 -4.47 36.92
C THR A 209 -40.13 -5.54 37.71
N LEU A 210 -40.01 -6.74 37.14
CA LEU A 210 -39.14 -7.83 37.59
C LEU A 210 -38.59 -8.61 36.37
N PRO A 211 -37.50 -9.39 36.50
CA PRO A 211 -36.98 -10.18 35.40
C PRO A 211 -37.96 -11.24 34.86
N ALA A 212 -37.75 -11.67 33.62
CA ALA A 212 -38.44 -12.82 33.02
C ALA A 212 -38.37 -14.09 33.90
N ALA A 213 -39.45 -14.88 33.87
CA ALA A 213 -39.53 -16.14 34.61
C ALA A 213 -38.59 -17.25 34.09
N THR A 214 -38.06 -17.09 32.88
CA THR A 214 -37.16 -18.06 32.24
C THR A 214 -35.99 -17.37 31.55
N ARG A 215 -34.80 -17.97 31.60
CA ARG A 215 -33.62 -17.53 30.84
C ARG A 215 -33.16 -18.62 29.88
N GLU A 216 -32.95 -18.27 28.62
CA GLU A 216 -32.31 -19.15 27.64
C GLU A 216 -30.80 -19.25 27.87
N VAL A 217 -30.26 -20.47 27.84
CA VAL A 217 -28.83 -20.76 27.95
C VAL A 217 -28.42 -21.69 26.81
N ARG A 218 -27.29 -21.36 26.17
CA ARG A 218 -26.66 -22.16 25.11
C ARG A 218 -25.88 -23.31 25.74
N GLU A 219 -26.08 -24.53 25.26
CA GLU A 219 -25.40 -25.73 25.71
C GLU A 219 -24.83 -26.50 24.51
N PHE A 220 -23.59 -26.98 24.62
CA PHE A 220 -22.97 -27.82 23.59
C PHE A 220 -23.21 -29.30 23.90
N VAL A 221 -24.10 -29.92 23.13
CA VAL A 221 -24.45 -31.34 23.24
C VAL A 221 -23.60 -32.16 22.28
N ILE A 222 -23.08 -33.30 22.74
CA ILE A 222 -22.28 -34.22 21.92
C ILE A 222 -23.20 -34.88 20.88
N ALA A 223 -22.96 -34.59 19.60
CA ALA A 223 -23.68 -35.17 18.48
C ALA A 223 -23.07 -36.52 18.04
N GLU A 224 -21.75 -36.57 17.86
CA GLU A 224 -21.02 -37.75 17.37
C GLU A 224 -19.65 -37.88 18.06
N ARG A 225 -19.06 -39.08 17.99
CA ARG A 225 -17.76 -39.41 18.61
C ARG A 225 -16.89 -40.22 17.67
N PHE A 226 -15.61 -39.85 17.56
CA PHE A 226 -14.61 -40.54 16.74
C PHE A 226 -13.41 -40.93 17.60
N PRO A 227 -12.86 -42.16 17.48
CA PRO A 227 -11.73 -42.57 18.30
C PRO A 227 -10.43 -41.86 17.87
N LEU A 228 -9.65 -41.37 18.84
CA LEU A 228 -8.22 -41.15 18.62
C LEU A 228 -7.45 -42.44 18.93
N LYS A 229 -6.34 -42.63 18.23
CA LYS A 229 -5.36 -43.69 18.48
C LYS A 229 -4.02 -43.06 18.83
N LEU A 230 -3.22 -43.75 19.63
CA LEU A 230 -1.80 -43.42 19.76
C LEU A 230 -1.15 -43.56 18.37
N LYS A 231 -0.34 -42.58 17.99
CA LYS A 231 0.49 -42.66 16.79
C LYS A 231 1.77 -43.39 17.17
N ASP A 232 1.91 -44.62 16.68
CA ASP A 232 3.13 -45.42 16.85
C ASP A 232 4.26 -44.80 15.99
N ASP A 233 5.01 -43.86 16.58
CA ASP A 233 6.23 -43.32 15.99
C ASP A 233 7.37 -44.34 16.18
N ASP A 234 7.74 -45.03 15.08
CA ASP A 234 8.89 -45.94 14.87
C ASP A 234 9.37 -46.85 16.02
N ALA A 235 8.73 -48.03 16.17
CA ALA A 235 9.26 -49.16 16.93
C ALA A 235 10.42 -49.89 16.20
N SER A 236 11.41 -49.15 15.69
CA SER A 236 12.57 -49.67 14.94
C SER A 236 13.90 -49.06 15.40
N ALA A 237 14.16 -49.04 16.72
CA ALA A 237 15.49 -48.80 17.26
C ALA A 237 15.82 -49.74 18.43
N THR A 238 16.79 -50.62 18.18
CA THR A 238 17.65 -51.32 19.18
C THR A 238 16.97 -52.08 20.33
N ASN A 239 16.72 -53.36 20.07
CA ASN A 239 16.73 -54.40 21.09
C ASN A 239 18.18 -54.66 21.55
N GLU A 240 18.56 -54.27 22.79
CA GLU A 240 19.72 -54.89 23.45
C GLU A 240 19.60 -54.95 24.99
N THR A 241 20.30 -55.92 25.56
CA THR A 241 20.05 -56.48 26.90
C THR A 241 20.51 -55.60 28.07
N SER A 242 19.72 -55.58 29.16
CA SER A 242 20.26 -55.50 30.54
C SER A 242 19.29 -55.98 31.62
N LYS A 243 19.59 -57.12 32.26
CA LYS A 243 19.00 -57.51 33.55
C LYS A 243 19.73 -56.80 34.69
N VAL A 244 19.05 -55.94 35.46
CA VAL A 244 19.47 -55.61 36.83
C VAL A 244 18.25 -55.63 37.76
N LYS A 245 18.35 -56.40 38.84
CA LYS A 245 17.45 -56.31 40.00
C LYS A 245 18.10 -55.38 41.03
N SER A 246 17.45 -54.28 41.41
CA SER A 246 17.71 -53.68 42.73
C SER A 246 16.58 -52.75 43.20
N SER A 247 16.24 -52.95 44.47
CA SER A 247 15.29 -52.20 45.28
C SER A 247 15.55 -50.68 45.36
N ALA A 248 14.46 -49.93 45.45
CA ALA A 248 14.29 -48.66 46.17
C ALA A 248 15.26 -47.47 45.90
N SER A 249 14.76 -46.46 45.17
CA SER A 249 14.48 -45.12 45.75
C SER A 249 13.72 -44.20 44.79
N LYS A 250 12.81 -43.40 45.36
CA LYS A 250 12.16 -42.17 44.83
C LYS A 250 12.20 -41.92 43.31
N HIS A 251 11.09 -42.20 42.64
CA HIS A 251 10.81 -41.65 41.29
C HIS A 251 10.60 -40.13 41.36
N PHE A 252 11.54 -39.37 40.81
CA PHE A 252 11.35 -37.97 40.40
C PHE A 252 12.26 -37.66 39.20
N ALA A 253 12.02 -38.39 38.11
CA ALA A 253 12.62 -38.18 36.78
C ALA A 253 11.88 -39.03 35.73
N ALA A 254 10.56 -38.83 35.60
CA ALA A 254 9.84 -39.35 34.44
C ALA A 254 10.12 -38.39 33.26
N ILE A 255 10.81 -38.89 32.25
CA ILE A 255 10.94 -38.19 30.96
C ILE A 255 9.52 -38.14 30.38
N HIS A 256 8.95 -36.94 30.24
CA HIS A 256 7.65 -36.75 29.61
C HIS A 256 7.79 -36.94 28.09
N GLU A 257 7.77 -38.18 27.63
CA GLU A 257 7.50 -38.50 26.24
C GLU A 257 6.07 -38.03 25.92
N ALA A 258 5.97 -36.93 25.17
CA ALA A 258 4.69 -36.39 24.74
C ALA A 258 4.01 -37.38 23.78
N ARG A 259 3.12 -38.22 24.31
CA ARG A 259 2.42 -39.25 23.55
C ARG A 259 1.50 -38.57 22.54
N ARG A 260 1.78 -38.77 21.26
CA ARG A 260 1.04 -38.17 20.16
C ARG A 260 -0.15 -39.05 19.80
N TRP A 261 -1.35 -38.52 19.90
CA TRP A 261 -2.58 -39.18 19.50
C TRP A 261 -3.09 -38.56 18.19
N THR A 262 -3.55 -39.37 17.24
CA THR A 262 -4.20 -38.89 16.01
C THR A 262 -5.54 -39.58 15.79
N GLY A 263 -6.49 -38.87 15.19
CA GLY A 263 -7.82 -39.36 14.84
C GLY A 263 -8.43 -38.55 13.71
N THR A 264 -9.36 -39.15 12.97
CA THR A 264 -9.98 -38.53 11.80
C THR A 264 -11.51 -38.49 11.92
N PHE A 265 -12.13 -37.40 11.44
CA PHE A 265 -13.58 -37.27 11.34
C PHE A 265 -14.00 -36.51 10.05
N PRO A 266 -15.18 -36.79 9.49
CA PRO A 266 -15.67 -36.13 8.28
C PRO A 266 -16.30 -34.75 8.56
N ILE A 267 -16.10 -33.79 7.67
CA ILE A 267 -16.84 -32.52 7.67
C ILE A 267 -18.23 -32.74 7.06
N THR A 268 -19.23 -32.93 7.92
CA THR A 268 -20.64 -33.07 7.53
C THR A 268 -21.39 -31.74 7.44
N GLY A 269 -20.86 -30.69 8.08
CA GLY A 269 -21.43 -29.34 8.08
C GLY A 269 -20.67 -28.39 9.03
N ASP A 270 -21.25 -27.22 9.27
CA ASP A 270 -20.77 -26.29 10.29
C ASP A 270 -21.08 -26.81 11.70
N GLY A 271 -20.16 -26.58 12.63
CA GLY A 271 -20.31 -27.06 14.00
C GLY A 271 -19.08 -26.80 14.85
N TRP A 272 -18.95 -27.54 15.94
CA TRP A 272 -17.83 -27.45 16.87
C TRP A 272 -17.28 -28.84 17.16
N TYR A 273 -15.99 -28.94 17.49
CA TYR A 273 -15.42 -30.16 18.04
C TYR A 273 -14.56 -29.87 19.27
N ARG A 274 -14.40 -30.88 20.11
CA ARG A 274 -13.38 -30.92 21.17
C ARG A 274 -12.81 -32.34 21.25
N VAL A 275 -11.74 -32.50 22.02
CA VAL A 275 -11.16 -33.83 22.31
C VAL A 275 -11.26 -34.10 23.81
N GLU A 276 -11.68 -35.31 24.17
CA GLU A 276 -11.68 -35.84 25.54
C GLU A 276 -10.69 -37.00 25.63
N LEU A 277 -9.81 -36.95 26.64
CA LEU A 277 -8.78 -37.95 26.92
C LEU A 277 -9.04 -38.51 28.33
N LYS A 278 -8.91 -39.82 28.49
CA LYS A 278 -9.16 -40.53 29.76
C LYS A 278 -7.99 -41.41 30.15
N ASN A 279 -7.70 -41.44 31.44
CA ASN A 279 -6.69 -42.32 32.02
C ASN A 279 -7.27 -43.72 32.38
N GLU A 280 -6.45 -44.61 32.91
CA GLU A 280 -6.83 -46.00 33.25
C GLU A 280 -7.97 -46.09 34.28
N ILE A 281 -8.13 -45.07 35.14
CA ILE A 281 -9.23 -44.99 36.11
C ILE A 281 -10.47 -44.27 35.56
N ASN A 282 -10.53 -44.07 34.24
CA ASN A 282 -11.63 -43.44 33.51
C ASN A 282 -11.91 -41.97 33.91
N ALA A 283 -10.92 -41.28 34.50
CA ALA A 283 -11.00 -39.85 34.76
C ALA A 283 -10.65 -39.06 33.49
N ALA A 284 -11.49 -38.08 33.15
CA ALA A 284 -11.30 -37.23 31.98
C ALA A 284 -10.28 -36.10 32.23
N ASN A 285 -9.67 -35.62 31.16
CA ASN A 285 -8.84 -34.42 31.15
C ASN A 285 -9.64 -33.15 31.48
N LEU A 286 -8.93 -32.06 31.79
CA LEU A 286 -9.54 -30.74 31.90
C LEU A 286 -10.29 -30.37 30.60
N PRO A 287 -11.44 -29.68 30.69
CA PRO A 287 -12.27 -29.38 29.53
C PRO A 287 -11.47 -28.52 28.52
N MET A 288 -11.21 -29.09 27.35
CA MET A 288 -10.54 -28.38 26.26
C MET A 288 -11.51 -27.47 25.53
N LYS A 289 -11.02 -26.28 25.17
CA LYS A 289 -11.77 -25.26 24.42
C LYS A 289 -12.24 -25.81 23.07
N GLU A 290 -13.49 -25.54 22.74
CA GLU A 290 -14.13 -25.96 21.50
C GLU A 290 -13.49 -25.27 20.28
N ALA A 291 -13.25 -26.03 19.23
CA ALA A 291 -12.73 -25.56 17.95
C ALA A 291 -13.83 -25.60 16.88
N ARG A 292 -13.92 -24.53 16.08
CA ARG A 292 -14.99 -24.37 15.09
C ARG A 292 -14.69 -25.13 13.79
N ILE A 293 -15.70 -25.87 13.32
CA ILE A 293 -15.74 -26.44 11.97
C ILE A 293 -16.51 -25.47 11.07
N THR A 294 -15.95 -25.20 9.90
CA THR A 294 -16.61 -24.45 8.84
C THR A 294 -16.50 -25.26 7.56
N SER A 295 -17.66 -25.67 7.08
CA SER A 295 -17.85 -26.39 5.83
C SER A 295 -17.83 -25.41 4.67
N VAL A 296 -17.14 -25.80 3.59
CA VAL A 296 -17.08 -25.02 2.34
C VAL A 296 -17.68 -25.89 1.23
N PRO A 297 -18.61 -25.37 0.41
CA PRO A 297 -19.03 -26.05 -0.80
C PRO A 297 -17.86 -26.21 -1.77
N ASP A 298 -17.73 -27.40 -2.33
CA ASP A 298 -16.68 -27.78 -3.28
C ASP A 298 -17.23 -27.58 -4.68
N ASN A 299 -16.77 -26.53 -5.38
CA ASN A 299 -17.34 -26.18 -6.68
C ASN A 299 -16.69 -27.03 -7.79
N PRO A 300 -17.42 -27.33 -8.88
CA PRO A 300 -16.78 -27.96 -10.02
C PRO A 300 -15.74 -27.00 -10.65
N PRO A 301 -14.66 -27.54 -11.23
CA PRO A 301 -13.62 -26.74 -11.85
C PRO A 301 -14.18 -25.90 -13.00
N GLN A 302 -13.50 -24.82 -13.35
CA GLN A 302 -13.82 -23.98 -14.50
C GLN A 302 -12.74 -24.11 -15.57
N ILE A 303 -13.15 -24.12 -16.84
CA ILE A 303 -12.26 -24.22 -18.00
C ILE A 303 -12.75 -23.34 -19.14
N MET A 304 -11.81 -22.70 -19.83
CA MET A 304 -12.06 -22.04 -21.11
C MET A 304 -10.89 -22.21 -22.06
N ILE A 305 -11.17 -22.23 -23.36
CA ILE A 305 -10.15 -22.05 -24.39
C ILE A 305 -10.01 -20.55 -24.62
N GLU A 306 -8.93 -19.95 -24.14
CA GLU A 306 -8.66 -18.51 -24.31
C GLU A 306 -8.34 -18.18 -25.76
N ARG A 307 -7.57 -19.04 -26.45
CA ARG A 307 -7.25 -18.92 -27.88
C ARG A 307 -7.24 -20.29 -28.58
N PRO A 308 -7.72 -20.40 -29.83
CA PRO A 308 -8.33 -19.33 -30.62
C PRO A 308 -9.69 -18.84 -30.08
N GLY A 309 -10.38 -19.65 -29.26
CA GLY A 309 -11.56 -19.21 -28.50
C GLY A 309 -12.85 -19.00 -29.33
N PHE A 310 -12.82 -19.32 -30.62
CA PHE A 310 -13.95 -19.36 -31.56
C PHE A 310 -13.65 -20.30 -32.74
N ASP A 311 -14.59 -20.44 -33.68
CA ASP A 311 -14.45 -21.31 -34.85
C ASP A 311 -13.40 -20.76 -35.83
N LEU A 312 -12.43 -21.61 -36.20
CA LEU A 312 -11.26 -21.26 -36.99
C LEU A 312 -11.41 -21.70 -38.45
N VAL A 313 -11.00 -20.81 -39.38
CA VAL A 313 -10.88 -21.11 -40.80
C VAL A 313 -9.40 -21.05 -41.20
N LEU A 314 -8.91 -22.12 -41.82
CA LEU A 314 -7.54 -22.27 -42.30
C LEU A 314 -7.55 -22.63 -43.78
N SER A 315 -6.54 -22.25 -44.57
CA SER A 315 -6.48 -22.60 -45.99
C SER A 315 -5.82 -23.96 -46.26
N GLU A 316 -5.01 -24.44 -45.30
CA GLU A 316 -4.31 -25.73 -45.30
C GLU A 316 -4.18 -26.27 -43.86
N PRO A 317 -4.00 -27.59 -43.65
CA PRO A 317 -3.84 -28.16 -42.31
C PRO A 317 -2.47 -27.79 -41.73
N VAL A 318 -2.47 -26.96 -40.68
CA VAL A 318 -1.28 -26.54 -39.92
C VAL A 318 -1.44 -26.90 -38.44
N LYS A 319 -0.37 -26.83 -37.65
CA LYS A 319 -0.48 -26.94 -36.19
C LYS A 319 -1.15 -25.66 -35.63
N VAL A 320 -2.07 -25.82 -34.68
CA VAL A 320 -2.82 -24.71 -34.07
C VAL A 320 -2.46 -24.60 -32.59
N PRO A 321 -1.95 -23.46 -32.10
CA PRO A 321 -1.79 -23.24 -30.66
C PRO A 321 -3.16 -23.07 -30.00
N VAL A 322 -3.48 -23.96 -29.06
CA VAL A 322 -4.69 -23.92 -28.24
C VAL A 322 -4.29 -23.58 -26.81
N VAL A 323 -4.70 -22.40 -26.34
CA VAL A 323 -4.44 -21.92 -24.98
C VAL A 323 -5.64 -22.24 -24.12
N VAL A 324 -5.46 -23.07 -23.10
CA VAL A 324 -6.52 -23.52 -22.20
C VAL A 324 -6.24 -22.99 -20.79
N ALA A 325 -7.14 -22.17 -20.27
CA ALA A 325 -7.10 -21.70 -18.89
C ALA A 325 -8.07 -22.50 -18.02
N SER A 326 -7.58 -22.94 -16.87
CA SER A 326 -8.29 -23.81 -15.93
C SER A 326 -8.17 -23.31 -14.50
N PHE A 327 -9.26 -23.38 -13.73
CA PHE A 327 -9.38 -22.81 -12.38
C PHE A 327 -10.19 -23.72 -11.46
N ASP A 328 -9.79 -23.83 -10.20
CA ASP A 328 -10.47 -24.62 -9.18
C ASP A 328 -10.20 -24.07 -7.76
N ASP A 329 -11.13 -24.24 -6.81
CA ASP A 329 -10.98 -23.74 -5.44
C ASP A 329 -10.20 -24.71 -4.53
N PHE A 330 -10.20 -26.02 -4.82
CA PHE A 330 -9.52 -27.06 -4.02
C PHE A 330 -8.35 -27.76 -4.73
N GLY A 331 -8.28 -27.70 -6.06
CA GLY A 331 -7.13 -28.06 -6.88
C GLY A 331 -7.49 -28.88 -8.12
N LEU A 332 -6.90 -28.48 -9.24
CA LEU A 332 -6.94 -29.19 -10.53
C LEU A 332 -6.36 -30.62 -10.39
N GLY A 333 -6.87 -31.54 -11.22
CA GLY A 333 -6.47 -32.96 -11.28
C GLY A 333 -5.93 -33.38 -12.64
N GLU A 334 -6.75 -33.35 -13.69
CA GLU A 334 -6.40 -33.81 -15.05
C GLU A 334 -7.02 -32.91 -16.12
N LEU A 335 -6.19 -32.40 -17.05
CA LEU A 335 -6.62 -31.66 -18.24
C LEU A 335 -6.58 -32.58 -19.47
N LEU A 336 -7.68 -32.68 -20.21
CA LEU A 336 -7.82 -33.44 -21.44
C LEU A 336 -8.22 -32.53 -22.61
N LEU A 337 -7.64 -32.77 -23.79
CA LEU A 337 -8.09 -32.18 -25.05
C LEU A 337 -8.76 -33.27 -25.88
N SER A 338 -9.99 -33.02 -26.32
CA SER A 338 -10.80 -33.97 -27.09
C SER A 338 -11.10 -33.44 -28.48
N VAL A 339 -10.94 -34.30 -29.49
CA VAL A 339 -11.19 -33.98 -30.91
C VAL A 339 -12.23 -34.91 -31.52
N GLN A 340 -13.04 -34.41 -32.46
CA GLN A 340 -14.06 -35.14 -33.19
C GLN A 340 -13.91 -34.87 -34.70
N ARG A 341 -13.79 -35.93 -35.50
CA ARG A 341 -13.74 -35.85 -36.97
C ARG A 341 -15.00 -36.45 -37.58
N GLY A 342 -15.65 -35.70 -38.49
CA GLY A 342 -16.90 -36.11 -39.13
C GLY A 342 -17.97 -36.51 -38.11
N ASP A 343 -18.69 -37.60 -38.40
CA ASP A 343 -19.75 -38.14 -37.53
C ASP A 343 -19.23 -39.11 -36.43
N GLY A 344 -17.91 -39.17 -36.21
CA GLY A 344 -17.30 -40.00 -35.18
C GLY A 344 -17.57 -39.51 -33.75
N GLY A 345 -17.15 -40.28 -32.74
CA GLY A 345 -17.14 -39.82 -31.34
C GLY A 345 -15.98 -38.85 -31.04
N PHE A 346 -16.06 -38.13 -29.92
CA PHE A 346 -14.90 -37.38 -29.40
C PHE A 346 -13.84 -38.36 -28.87
N VAL A 347 -12.58 -38.14 -29.26
CA VAL A 347 -11.40 -38.87 -28.77
C VAL A 347 -10.59 -37.92 -27.90
N GLY A 348 -10.56 -38.18 -26.60
CA GLY A 348 -9.82 -37.41 -25.60
C GLY A 348 -8.38 -37.91 -25.41
N ARG A 349 -7.43 -37.00 -25.26
CA ARG A 349 -6.05 -37.27 -24.83
C ARG A 349 -5.71 -36.43 -23.60
N PRO A 350 -5.05 -36.99 -22.57
CA PRO A 350 -4.56 -36.21 -21.44
C PRO A 350 -3.44 -35.28 -21.91
N VAL A 351 -3.54 -34.01 -21.53
CA VAL A 351 -2.56 -32.96 -21.82
C VAL A 351 -1.62 -32.77 -20.62
N LYS A 352 -2.18 -32.67 -19.41
CA LYS A 352 -1.44 -32.35 -18.18
C LYS A 352 -2.15 -32.95 -16.97
N THR A 353 -1.36 -33.50 -16.04
CA THR A 353 -1.85 -34.07 -14.78
C THR A 353 -1.22 -33.33 -13.61
N TYR A 354 -2.01 -32.90 -12.64
CA TYR A 354 -1.58 -32.07 -11.53
C TYR A 354 -1.40 -32.90 -10.26
N SER A 355 -0.17 -33.34 -9.98
CA SER A 355 0.17 -34.08 -8.75
C SER A 355 0.16 -33.20 -7.49
N THR A 356 0.45 -31.90 -7.62
CA THR A 356 0.41 -30.89 -6.56
C THR A 356 -0.88 -30.05 -6.58
N VAL A 357 -1.23 -29.41 -5.45
CA VAL A 357 -2.45 -28.58 -5.33
C VAL A 357 -2.29 -27.29 -6.13
N THR A 358 -2.68 -27.34 -7.41
CA THR A 358 -2.68 -26.19 -8.32
C THR A 358 -4.11 -25.68 -8.50
N ARG A 359 -4.37 -24.41 -8.13
CA ARG A 359 -5.72 -23.79 -8.23
C ARG A 359 -6.01 -23.11 -9.55
N SER A 360 -4.98 -22.78 -10.32
CA SER A 360 -5.12 -22.13 -11.60
C SER A 360 -3.92 -22.46 -12.48
N ASP A 361 -4.16 -22.82 -13.73
CA ASP A 361 -3.11 -23.09 -14.70
C ASP A 361 -3.59 -22.73 -16.11
N THR A 362 -2.70 -22.11 -16.88
CA THR A 362 -2.89 -21.84 -18.30
C THR A 362 -1.88 -22.68 -19.07
N THR A 363 -2.37 -23.63 -19.86
CA THR A 363 -1.53 -24.54 -20.65
C THR A 363 -1.69 -24.25 -22.15
N LEU A 364 -0.56 -24.12 -22.85
CA LEU A 364 -0.46 -24.05 -24.30
C LEU A 364 -0.35 -25.47 -24.88
N VAL A 365 -1.17 -25.81 -25.88
CA VAL A 365 -1.20 -27.12 -26.53
C VAL A 365 -1.13 -26.96 -28.04
N MET A 366 -0.18 -27.63 -28.70
CA MET A 366 -0.10 -27.64 -30.16
C MET A 366 -1.02 -28.73 -30.74
N LEU A 367 -2.15 -28.32 -31.31
CA LEU A 367 -3.10 -29.20 -31.98
C LEU A 367 -2.68 -29.42 -33.43
N ASP A 368 -2.08 -30.58 -33.70
CA ASP A 368 -1.51 -30.91 -35.02
C ASP A 368 -2.56 -31.49 -35.99
N LEU A 369 -3.10 -30.63 -36.85
CA LEU A 369 -4.14 -31.01 -37.82
C LEU A 369 -3.65 -31.97 -38.91
N VAL A 370 -2.34 -32.04 -39.16
CA VAL A 370 -1.73 -32.97 -40.13
C VAL A 370 -1.69 -34.38 -39.53
N ASN A 371 -1.28 -34.49 -38.26
CA ASN A 371 -1.31 -35.76 -37.52
C ASN A 371 -2.74 -36.22 -37.19
N GLU A 372 -3.68 -35.30 -36.95
CA GLU A 372 -5.11 -35.63 -36.92
C GLU A 372 -5.66 -36.01 -38.31
N GLY A 373 -4.89 -35.82 -39.38
CA GLY A 373 -5.18 -36.33 -40.73
C GLY A 373 -6.25 -35.56 -41.50
N LEU A 374 -6.44 -34.27 -41.23
CA LEU A 374 -7.39 -33.40 -41.92
C LEU A 374 -6.99 -33.14 -43.37
N LYS A 375 -7.98 -32.95 -44.22
CA LYS A 375 -7.81 -32.57 -45.64
C LYS A 375 -8.57 -31.29 -45.97
N ASN A 376 -8.25 -30.69 -47.10
CA ASN A 376 -8.97 -29.52 -47.61
C ASN A 376 -10.45 -29.86 -47.82
N GLY A 377 -11.35 -29.06 -47.23
CA GLY A 377 -12.79 -29.31 -47.16
C GLY A 377 -13.28 -29.99 -45.88
N ASP A 378 -12.39 -30.58 -45.05
CA ASP A 378 -12.78 -31.21 -43.80
C ASP A 378 -13.18 -30.18 -42.73
N VAL A 379 -14.05 -30.62 -41.81
CA VAL A 379 -14.34 -29.97 -40.54
C VAL A 379 -13.99 -30.91 -39.39
N MET A 380 -13.29 -30.40 -38.39
CA MET A 380 -13.03 -31.07 -37.11
C MET A 380 -13.61 -30.22 -35.98
N LYS A 381 -14.17 -30.86 -34.95
CA LYS A 381 -14.50 -30.19 -33.70
C LYS A 381 -13.49 -30.53 -32.61
N TYR A 382 -13.28 -29.62 -31.67
CA TYR A 382 -12.44 -29.85 -30.51
C TYR A 382 -13.01 -29.14 -29.27
N ARG A 383 -12.69 -29.68 -28.10
CA ARG A 383 -13.07 -29.13 -26.79
C ARG A 383 -12.07 -29.57 -25.74
N ALA A 384 -11.95 -28.79 -24.67
CA ALA A 384 -11.15 -29.16 -23.51
C ALA A 384 -12.04 -29.60 -22.35
N GLU A 385 -11.55 -30.54 -21.54
CA GLU A 385 -12.19 -31.05 -20.31
C GLU A 385 -11.17 -30.97 -19.17
N ILE A 386 -11.55 -30.42 -18.03
CA ILE A 386 -10.76 -30.44 -16.80
C ILE A 386 -11.48 -31.30 -15.77
N ARG A 387 -10.72 -32.04 -14.98
CA ARG A 387 -11.16 -32.77 -13.79
C ARG A 387 -10.46 -32.23 -12.57
N ASP A 388 -11.19 -32.09 -11.47
CA ASP A 388 -10.62 -31.81 -10.15
C ASP A 388 -9.98 -33.09 -9.55
N ARG A 389 -9.61 -32.99 -8.28
CA ARG A 389 -9.02 -34.11 -7.51
C ARG A 389 -10.03 -35.10 -6.92
N LYS A 390 -11.34 -34.85 -7.06
CA LYS A 390 -12.43 -35.71 -6.57
C LYS A 390 -13.27 -36.35 -7.67
N GLY A 391 -12.99 -36.04 -8.94
CA GLY A 391 -13.72 -36.51 -10.10
C GLY A 391 -14.88 -35.62 -10.55
N GLN A 392 -15.03 -34.39 -10.00
CA GLN A 392 -15.87 -33.37 -10.64
C GLN A 392 -15.19 -32.93 -11.94
N SER A 393 -15.98 -32.69 -13.00
CA SER A 393 -15.46 -32.28 -14.30
C SER A 393 -16.23 -31.12 -14.89
N ALA A 394 -15.51 -30.32 -15.70
CA ALA A 394 -16.09 -29.31 -16.55
C ALA A 394 -15.49 -29.40 -17.95
N GLN A 395 -16.30 -29.03 -18.95
CA GLN A 395 -15.92 -29.06 -20.36
C GLN A 395 -16.24 -27.71 -21.00
N THR A 396 -15.46 -27.33 -22.01
CA THR A 396 -15.74 -26.15 -22.83
C THR A 396 -16.89 -26.42 -23.80
N GLN A 397 -17.38 -25.38 -24.47
CA GLN A 397 -18.15 -25.56 -25.69
C GLN A 397 -17.33 -26.26 -26.79
N ASP A 398 -18.01 -26.85 -27.77
CA ASP A 398 -17.39 -27.43 -28.96
C ASP A 398 -16.98 -26.29 -29.92
N TYR A 399 -15.70 -26.22 -30.27
CA TYR A 399 -15.15 -25.31 -31.26
C TYR A 399 -14.85 -26.05 -32.57
N GLN A 400 -14.96 -25.38 -33.72
CA GLN A 400 -14.76 -25.99 -35.03
C GLN A 400 -13.52 -25.44 -35.73
N ILE A 401 -12.82 -26.30 -36.46
CA ILE A 401 -11.75 -25.93 -37.39
C ILE A 401 -12.15 -26.43 -38.78
N ARG A 402 -12.15 -25.55 -39.78
CA ARG A 402 -12.47 -25.87 -41.17
C ARG A 402 -11.30 -25.53 -42.09
N ILE A 403 -10.96 -26.45 -42.99
CA ILE A 403 -9.95 -26.19 -44.03
C ILE A 403 -10.64 -25.73 -45.33
N VAL A 404 -10.49 -24.45 -45.70
CA VAL A 404 -11.07 -23.82 -46.90
C VAL A 404 -9.96 -23.29 -47.81
N SER A 405 -9.63 -24.03 -48.86
CA SER A 405 -8.62 -23.61 -49.83
C SER A 405 -8.95 -22.26 -50.48
N ASN A 406 -7.92 -21.41 -50.60
CA ASN A 406 -7.97 -20.08 -51.24
C ASN A 406 -8.83 -19.02 -50.54
N ASP A 407 -9.19 -19.17 -49.26
CA ASP A 407 -9.77 -18.06 -48.48
C ASP A 407 -8.66 -17.08 -48.05
N PRO A 408 -8.68 -15.80 -48.49
CA PRO A 408 -7.67 -14.81 -48.09
C PRO A 408 -7.81 -14.35 -46.63
N ASN A 409 -8.93 -14.64 -45.96
CA ASN A 409 -9.17 -14.32 -44.55
C ASN A 409 -8.87 -15.51 -43.62
N ALA A 410 -8.40 -16.64 -44.15
CA ALA A 410 -7.96 -17.76 -43.33
C ALA A 410 -6.79 -17.36 -42.41
N ALA A 411 -6.76 -17.86 -41.18
CA ALA A 411 -5.85 -17.36 -40.16
C ALA A 411 -4.36 -17.61 -40.48
N ASP A 412 -4.05 -18.70 -41.20
CA ASP A 412 -2.71 -18.99 -41.73
C ASP A 412 -2.28 -18.01 -42.83
N LYS A 413 -3.22 -17.52 -43.63
CA LYS A 413 -2.96 -16.52 -44.67
C LYS A 413 -2.86 -15.11 -44.10
N GLN A 414 -3.54 -14.82 -42.99
CA GLN A 414 -3.36 -13.58 -42.23
C GLN A 414 -2.01 -13.55 -41.51
N LEU A 415 -1.59 -14.64 -40.86
CA LEU A 415 -0.27 -14.77 -40.27
C LEU A 415 0.85 -14.61 -41.32
N ALA A 416 0.74 -15.28 -42.46
CA ALA A 416 1.71 -15.14 -43.57
C ALA A 416 1.71 -13.76 -44.26
N GLN A 417 0.70 -12.90 -44.00
CA GLN A 417 0.73 -11.49 -44.40
C GLN A 417 1.45 -10.63 -43.36
N LEU A 418 1.27 -10.91 -42.06
CA LEU A 418 1.99 -10.24 -40.99
C LEU A 418 3.51 -10.44 -41.13
N GLU A 419 3.95 -11.69 -41.29
CA GLU A 419 5.37 -12.06 -41.45
C GLU A 419 6.06 -11.32 -42.60
N LYS A 420 5.33 -11.05 -43.69
CA LYS A 420 5.85 -10.26 -44.83
C LYS A 420 6.00 -8.79 -44.51
N LYS A 421 5.04 -8.21 -43.78
CA LYS A 421 5.15 -6.82 -43.32
C LYS A 421 6.27 -6.66 -42.29
N GLU A 422 6.48 -7.66 -41.44
CA GLU A 422 7.63 -7.70 -40.51
C GLU A 422 8.98 -7.80 -41.27
N GLU A 423 9.04 -8.56 -42.37
CA GLU A 423 10.22 -8.61 -43.25
C GLU A 423 10.46 -7.27 -43.96
N GLU A 424 9.42 -6.58 -44.42
CA GLU A 424 9.52 -5.23 -44.97
C GLU A 424 9.93 -4.19 -43.91
N PHE A 425 9.44 -4.32 -42.67
CA PHE A 425 9.83 -3.48 -41.55
C PHE A 425 11.31 -3.67 -41.19
N ALA A 426 11.78 -4.92 -41.06
CA ALA A 426 13.18 -5.24 -40.77
C ALA A 426 14.13 -4.58 -41.78
N LYS A 427 13.82 -4.65 -43.09
CA LYS A 427 14.62 -4.00 -44.14
C LYS A 427 14.66 -2.47 -44.03
N LYS A 428 13.60 -1.83 -43.51
CA LYS A 428 13.61 -0.39 -43.23
C LYS A 428 14.38 -0.05 -41.96
N LEU A 429 14.37 -0.93 -40.96
CA LEU A 429 15.19 -0.81 -39.75
C LEU A 429 16.68 -0.94 -40.07
N ASP A 430 17.06 -1.95 -40.87
CA ASP A 430 18.43 -2.08 -41.41
C ASP A 430 18.88 -0.79 -42.10
N LYS A 431 18.01 -0.21 -42.93
CA LYS A 431 18.31 1.07 -43.59
C LYS A 431 18.46 2.23 -42.60
N LEU A 432 17.65 2.30 -41.54
CA LEU A 432 17.81 3.32 -40.50
C LEU A 432 19.14 3.15 -39.75
N ILE A 433 19.54 1.91 -39.46
CA ILE A 433 20.85 1.57 -38.86
C ILE A 433 21.99 2.03 -39.78
N GLU A 434 21.92 1.75 -41.09
CA GLU A 434 22.89 2.25 -42.07
C GLU A 434 22.91 3.79 -42.18
N ASP A 435 21.76 4.44 -42.13
CA ASP A 435 21.64 5.90 -42.22
C ASP A 435 22.08 6.60 -40.91
N GLN A 436 21.99 5.92 -39.76
CA GLN A 436 22.50 6.38 -38.47
C GLN A 436 24.02 6.22 -38.35
N ALA A 437 24.58 5.07 -38.77
CA ALA A 437 26.03 4.86 -38.81
C ALA A 437 26.76 5.92 -39.68
N LYS A 438 26.12 6.41 -40.75
CA LYS A 438 26.64 7.53 -41.56
C LYS A 438 26.65 8.87 -40.82
N VAL A 439 25.73 9.08 -39.87
CA VAL A 439 25.73 10.27 -39.00
C VAL A 439 26.82 10.15 -37.93
N GLN A 440 26.96 8.98 -37.31
CA GLN A 440 28.04 8.65 -36.37
C GLN A 440 29.43 8.88 -37.00
N GLU A 441 29.71 8.26 -38.15
CA GLU A 441 30.98 8.41 -38.90
C GLU A 441 31.25 9.88 -39.31
N LYS A 442 30.21 10.70 -39.52
CA LYS A 442 30.36 12.13 -39.79
C LYS A 442 30.63 12.95 -38.53
N LEU A 443 30.05 12.57 -37.38
CA LEU A 443 30.29 13.23 -36.10
C LEU A 443 31.72 12.96 -35.60
N GLU A 444 32.19 11.71 -35.66
CA GLU A 444 33.59 11.30 -35.40
C GLU A 444 34.56 12.15 -36.24
N LYS A 445 34.36 12.19 -37.57
CA LYS A 445 35.18 13.02 -38.48
C LYS A 445 35.06 14.53 -38.25
N ILE A 446 34.03 15.02 -37.58
CA ILE A 446 33.93 16.43 -37.16
C ILE A 446 34.65 16.61 -35.82
N ALA A 447 34.54 15.66 -34.89
CA ALA A 447 35.24 15.63 -33.61
C ALA A 447 36.77 15.64 -33.81
N GLU A 448 37.32 14.72 -34.62
CA GLU A 448 38.76 14.67 -34.95
C GLU A 448 39.29 16.00 -35.49
N LYS A 449 38.58 16.62 -36.45
CA LYS A 449 38.96 17.94 -37.01
C LYS A 449 38.87 19.06 -35.97
N SER A 450 38.02 18.90 -34.96
CA SER A 450 37.72 19.91 -33.96
C SER A 450 38.63 19.88 -32.75
N GLU A 451 39.30 18.77 -32.46
CA GLU A 451 40.16 18.62 -31.28
C GLU A 451 41.18 19.79 -31.12
N PRO A 452 41.95 20.20 -32.16
CA PRO A 452 42.84 21.36 -32.05
C PRO A 452 42.11 22.72 -32.04
N LEU A 453 40.82 22.78 -32.35
CA LEU A 453 39.97 23.96 -32.20
C LEU A 453 39.44 24.08 -30.78
N THR A 454 38.96 22.99 -30.21
CA THR A 454 38.49 22.90 -28.82
C THR A 454 39.61 23.32 -27.86
N GLN A 455 40.82 22.78 -28.02
CA GLN A 455 41.99 23.18 -27.22
C GLN A 455 42.33 24.67 -27.33
N LYS A 456 42.19 25.30 -28.52
CA LYS A 456 42.38 26.76 -28.68
C LYS A 456 41.27 27.56 -27.99
N ILE A 457 40.03 27.07 -28.05
CA ILE A 457 38.85 27.72 -27.46
C ILE A 457 38.92 27.63 -25.93
N GLU A 458 39.25 26.46 -25.38
CA GLU A 458 39.47 26.25 -23.94
C GLU A 458 40.64 27.09 -23.44
N ALA A 459 41.81 27.07 -24.10
CA ALA A 459 42.94 27.91 -23.72
C ALA A 459 42.61 29.43 -23.78
N ALA A 460 41.74 29.86 -24.71
CA ALA A 460 41.25 31.23 -24.76
C ALA A 460 40.22 31.55 -23.66
N GLN A 461 39.41 30.58 -23.25
CA GLN A 461 38.47 30.71 -22.12
C GLN A 461 39.22 30.71 -20.78
N GLU A 462 40.15 29.78 -20.55
CA GLU A 462 41.04 29.77 -19.38
C GLU A 462 41.86 31.06 -19.28
N ALA A 463 42.35 31.61 -20.40
CA ALA A 463 43.04 32.89 -20.41
C ALA A 463 42.13 34.06 -20.00
N VAL A 464 40.84 34.02 -20.33
CA VAL A 464 39.84 35.02 -19.91
C VAL A 464 39.41 34.82 -18.46
N GLU A 465 39.22 33.58 -18.00
CA GLU A 465 38.88 33.27 -16.60
C GLU A 465 40.05 33.68 -15.68
N LYS A 466 41.28 33.30 -16.03
CA LYS A 466 42.50 33.74 -15.35
C LYS A 466 42.68 35.27 -15.37
N ALA A 467 42.36 35.94 -16.47
CA ALA A 467 42.40 37.41 -16.54
C ALA A 467 41.28 38.07 -15.72
N ALA A 468 40.12 37.41 -15.55
CA ALA A 468 39.03 37.86 -14.69
C ALA A 468 39.36 37.68 -13.21
N ASP A 469 39.99 36.56 -12.85
CA ASP A 469 40.49 36.30 -11.49
C ASP A 469 41.65 37.26 -11.12
N ASP A 470 42.63 37.45 -12.02
CA ASP A 470 43.71 38.46 -11.88
C ASP A 470 43.15 39.89 -11.73
N ALA A 471 41.97 40.17 -12.31
CA ALA A 471 41.29 41.47 -12.20
C ALA A 471 40.47 41.59 -10.91
N ALA A 472 39.84 40.51 -10.46
CA ALA A 472 39.13 40.43 -9.19
C ALA A 472 40.10 40.57 -8.01
N GLU A 473 41.26 39.91 -8.05
CA GLU A 473 42.29 40.02 -7.02
C GLU A 473 42.83 41.46 -6.92
N LYS A 474 43.10 42.11 -8.06
CA LYS A 474 43.51 43.53 -8.11
C LYS A 474 42.42 44.47 -7.58
N ALA A 475 41.14 44.17 -7.82
CA ALA A 475 40.03 44.96 -7.28
C ALA A 475 39.92 44.82 -5.75
N GLU A 476 40.13 43.62 -5.20
CA GLU A 476 40.14 43.38 -3.74
C GLU A 476 41.35 44.05 -3.07
N GLN A 477 42.54 43.99 -3.70
CA GLN A 477 43.74 44.70 -3.24
C GLN A 477 43.56 46.24 -3.27
N ALA A 478 42.90 46.79 -4.30
CA ALA A 478 42.59 48.22 -4.39
C ALA A 478 41.57 48.67 -3.31
N ALA A 479 40.53 47.87 -3.05
CA ALA A 479 39.57 48.14 -1.98
C ALA A 479 40.24 48.15 -0.59
N ALA A 480 41.20 47.25 -0.35
CA ALA A 480 41.99 47.23 0.89
C ALA A 480 42.85 48.50 1.07
N GLN A 481 43.38 49.09 0.00
CA GLN A 481 44.10 50.37 0.04
C GLN A 481 43.16 51.58 0.27
N GLU A 482 41.99 51.60 -0.35
CA GLU A 482 41.04 52.72 -0.17
C GLU A 482 40.45 52.76 1.24
N GLN A 483 40.30 51.60 1.88
CA GLN A 483 39.79 51.49 3.24
C GLN A 483 40.84 51.87 4.32
N ALA A 484 42.13 51.80 4.01
CA ALA A 484 43.22 52.29 4.87
C ALA A 484 43.34 53.83 4.88
N ASN A 485 42.75 54.53 3.90
CA ASN A 485 42.90 55.99 3.73
C ASN A 485 41.75 56.82 4.34
N LYS A 486 40.82 56.20 5.08
CA LYS A 486 39.63 56.88 5.66
C LYS A 486 39.75 57.26 7.14
N ASP A 487 40.83 56.91 7.83
CA ASP A 487 41.10 57.27 9.23
C ASP A 487 41.95 58.56 9.40
N ASN A 488 41.52 59.68 8.79
CA ASN A 488 42.16 60.98 9.05
C ASN A 488 41.16 62.17 8.94
N PRO A 489 40.77 62.83 10.06
CA PRO A 489 39.72 63.85 10.06
C PRO A 489 40.24 65.30 10.10
N ALA A 490 39.96 66.10 9.06
CA ALA A 490 40.14 67.56 9.11
C ALA A 490 39.22 68.35 8.15
N ALA A 491 38.85 69.57 8.58
CA ALA A 491 38.10 70.64 7.88
C ALA A 491 36.55 70.57 7.84
N LYS A 492 35.92 71.76 7.85
CA LYS A 492 34.50 72.06 8.13
C LYS A 492 33.99 73.25 7.28
N ASP A 493 32.67 73.52 7.37
CA ASP A 493 31.99 74.84 7.21
C ASP A 493 31.94 75.42 5.76
N GLN A 494 30.95 76.16 5.22
CA GLN A 494 29.59 76.61 5.66
C GLN A 494 28.74 77.04 4.38
N PRO A 495 27.67 77.90 4.37
CA PRO A 495 26.25 77.48 4.38
C PRO A 495 25.32 78.05 3.25
N LYS A 496 23.99 78.04 3.50
CA LYS A 496 22.80 78.22 2.61
C LYS A 496 22.47 79.66 2.12
N ASP A 497 21.55 79.77 1.14
CA ASP A 497 20.41 80.72 1.22
C ASP A 497 19.15 80.36 0.36
N GLN A 498 18.03 81.08 0.51
CA GLN A 498 16.64 80.84 0.00
C GLN A 498 16.02 82.09 -0.72
N PRO A 499 14.67 82.29 -0.93
CA PRO A 499 13.70 81.58 -1.81
C PRO A 499 12.74 82.49 -2.68
N LYS A 500 11.95 81.89 -3.62
CA LYS A 500 10.54 82.21 -4.09
C LYS A 500 10.18 83.65 -4.61
N ASP A 501 9.14 83.95 -5.42
CA ASP A 501 7.76 83.43 -5.59
C ASP A 501 7.06 83.89 -6.94
N GLN A 502 6.18 83.05 -7.54
CA GLN A 502 4.79 83.29 -8.11
C GLN A 502 4.41 84.44 -9.12
N PRO A 503 3.16 84.55 -9.71
CA PRO A 503 1.98 83.64 -9.88
C PRO A 503 1.34 83.60 -11.34
N LYS A 504 0.05 83.21 -11.49
CA LYS A 504 -0.75 82.84 -12.71
C LYS A 504 -1.97 83.76 -13.00
N ASP A 505 -2.64 83.62 -14.18
CA ASP A 505 -4.13 83.37 -14.38
C ASP A 505 -4.63 83.64 -15.85
N GLN A 506 -5.27 82.69 -16.59
CA GLN A 506 -6.74 82.39 -16.83
C GLN A 506 -7.47 83.22 -17.94
N PRO A 507 -8.67 82.87 -18.52
CA PRO A 507 -9.54 81.65 -18.50
C PRO A 507 -10.09 81.13 -19.89
N LYS A 508 -11.13 80.24 -19.90
CA LYS A 508 -11.73 79.41 -21.02
C LYS A 508 -13.04 79.95 -21.68
N PRO A 509 -13.60 79.33 -22.76
CA PRO A 509 -14.66 78.25 -22.69
C PRO A 509 -14.62 77.13 -23.80
N LYS A 510 -14.76 75.82 -23.50
CA LYS A 510 -15.95 74.89 -23.57
C LYS A 510 -16.57 74.53 -24.95
N ASP A 511 -16.42 73.27 -25.43
CA ASP A 511 -17.45 72.18 -25.39
C ASP A 511 -16.90 70.81 -25.92
N GLN A 512 -17.70 69.72 -25.88
CA GLN A 512 -17.29 68.28 -25.75
C GLN A 512 -17.66 67.39 -26.99
N PRO A 513 -17.51 66.02 -27.04
CA PRO A 513 -16.98 65.03 -26.06
C PRO A 513 -16.01 63.92 -26.58
N LYS A 514 -15.60 63.03 -25.65
CA LYS A 514 -14.57 61.97 -25.73
C LYS A 514 -15.09 60.55 -26.12
N PRO A 515 -14.19 59.57 -26.34
CA PRO A 515 -14.12 58.37 -25.45
C PRO A 515 -12.84 58.28 -24.57
N ASN A 516 -12.83 57.41 -23.55
CA ASN A 516 -11.94 57.50 -22.37
C ASN A 516 -10.71 56.57 -22.35
N ASP A 517 -9.70 57.03 -21.59
CA ASP A 517 -8.52 56.30 -21.10
C ASP A 517 -8.83 55.25 -20.01
N PRO A 518 -7.89 54.32 -19.73
CA PRO A 518 -7.91 53.42 -18.57
C PRO A 518 -7.33 54.05 -17.28
N PRO A 519 -7.53 53.44 -16.09
CA PRO A 519 -6.76 53.76 -14.90
C PRO A 519 -5.89 52.60 -14.36
N LYS A 520 -4.60 52.93 -14.13
CA LYS A 520 -3.73 52.70 -12.93
C LYS A 520 -3.72 51.33 -12.21
N ALA A 521 -2.59 50.68 -11.89
CA ALA A 521 -1.26 51.09 -11.36
C ALA A 521 -1.17 51.16 -9.82
N GLN A 522 -0.13 50.50 -9.24
CA GLN A 522 0.54 50.64 -7.93
C GLN A 522 1.25 49.29 -7.59
N ASP A 523 2.35 49.17 -6.85
CA ASP A 523 3.46 50.08 -6.48
C ASP A 523 4.57 49.18 -5.87
N GLN A 524 5.84 49.26 -6.30
CA GLN A 524 7.01 48.71 -5.55
C GLN A 524 8.28 49.54 -5.79
N PRO A 525 9.21 49.62 -4.80
CA PRO A 525 10.16 50.73 -4.70
C PRO A 525 11.47 50.54 -5.46
N LYS A 526 12.05 51.66 -5.92
CA LYS A 526 13.43 51.73 -6.43
C LYS A 526 14.44 51.90 -5.29
N THR A 527 15.45 51.03 -5.24
CA THR A 527 16.72 51.30 -4.53
C THR A 527 17.74 51.97 -5.47
N ALA A 528 18.73 52.65 -4.87
CA ALA A 528 19.61 53.59 -5.55
C ALA A 528 20.76 52.93 -6.35
N ASP A 529 21.42 53.75 -7.19
CA ASP A 529 22.54 53.38 -8.05
C ASP A 529 23.62 52.54 -7.36
N ALA A 530 23.90 51.37 -7.94
CA ALA A 530 25.17 50.68 -7.80
C ALA A 530 26.05 51.02 -9.01
N ALA A 531 27.35 51.20 -8.80
CA ALA A 531 28.30 51.51 -9.88
C ALA A 531 28.27 50.42 -10.97
N ALA A 532 28.37 50.82 -12.23
CA ALA A 532 28.38 49.90 -13.35
C ALA A 532 29.59 48.94 -13.27
N PRO A 533 29.42 47.63 -13.48
CA PRO A 533 30.55 46.72 -13.60
C PRO A 533 31.38 47.08 -14.84
N MET A 534 32.70 47.00 -14.72
CA MET A 534 33.60 47.09 -15.87
C MET A 534 33.30 45.91 -16.83
N PRO A 535 33.39 46.10 -18.16
CA PRO A 535 33.15 45.02 -19.09
C PRO A 535 34.21 43.93 -18.92
N THR A 536 33.76 42.70 -18.69
CA THR A 536 34.59 41.50 -18.83
C THR A 536 35.17 41.48 -20.25
N PRO A 537 36.47 41.21 -20.45
CA PRO A 537 37.01 41.06 -21.80
C PRO A 537 36.37 39.82 -22.46
N GLU A 538 35.57 40.04 -23.50
CA GLU A 538 35.08 38.93 -24.34
C GLU A 538 36.28 38.18 -24.95
N PRO A 539 36.27 36.83 -24.99
CA PRO A 539 37.34 36.05 -25.62
C PRO A 539 37.42 36.39 -27.11
N GLN A 540 38.41 37.22 -27.47
CA GLN A 540 38.68 37.57 -28.86
C GLN A 540 39.40 36.42 -29.57
N LEU A 541 38.65 35.37 -29.90
CA LEU A 541 39.04 34.37 -30.88
C LEU A 541 39.53 35.09 -32.15
N ASP A 542 40.69 34.67 -32.66
CA ASP A 542 41.30 35.27 -33.84
C ASP A 542 40.47 34.99 -35.10
N ALA A 543 40.79 35.69 -36.19
CA ALA A 543 40.01 35.62 -37.42
C ALA A 543 40.05 34.24 -38.09
N ALA A 544 41.13 33.46 -37.93
CA ALA A 544 41.23 32.11 -38.49
C ALA A 544 40.37 31.12 -37.67
N THR A 545 40.52 31.12 -36.34
CA THR A 545 39.72 30.28 -35.45
C THR A 545 38.21 30.56 -35.59
N LYS A 546 37.81 31.82 -35.85
CA LYS A 546 36.41 32.18 -36.17
C LYS A 546 35.92 31.60 -37.51
N GLN A 547 36.79 31.50 -38.52
CA GLN A 547 36.44 30.92 -39.82
C GLN A 547 36.38 29.39 -39.75
N GLU A 548 37.32 28.76 -39.06
CA GLU A 548 37.35 27.33 -38.76
C GLU A 548 36.07 26.90 -38.00
N LEU A 549 35.68 27.64 -36.96
CA LEU A 549 34.44 27.41 -36.19
C LEU A 549 33.16 27.64 -37.03
N ALA A 550 33.18 28.59 -37.98
CA ALA A 550 32.04 28.79 -38.89
C ALA A 550 31.89 27.61 -39.89
N GLN A 551 33.00 27.05 -40.38
CA GLN A 551 32.98 25.87 -41.23
C GLN A 551 32.49 24.63 -40.46
N LEU A 552 32.98 24.42 -39.24
CA LEU A 552 32.52 23.34 -38.36
C LEU A 552 31.01 23.39 -38.11
N LYS A 553 30.45 24.58 -37.86
CA LYS A 553 28.99 24.77 -37.71
C LYS A 553 28.23 24.48 -39.01
N GLN A 554 28.83 24.70 -40.18
CA GLN A 554 28.23 24.34 -41.47
C GLN A 554 28.28 22.83 -41.73
N GLU A 555 29.32 22.12 -41.29
CA GLU A 555 29.39 20.65 -41.35
C GLU A 555 28.37 20.04 -40.37
N LEU A 556 28.30 20.51 -39.12
CA LEU A 556 27.26 20.10 -38.16
C LEU A 556 25.84 20.38 -38.66
N ALA A 557 25.59 21.52 -39.32
CA ALA A 557 24.27 21.84 -39.85
C ALA A 557 23.82 20.92 -41.01
N GLN A 558 24.75 20.24 -41.70
CA GLN A 558 24.43 19.21 -42.69
C GLN A 558 24.07 17.89 -42.00
N VAL A 559 24.89 17.46 -41.04
CA VAL A 559 24.61 16.27 -40.21
C VAL A 559 23.27 16.42 -39.46
N GLN A 560 22.95 17.63 -38.98
CA GLN A 560 21.68 17.95 -38.34
C GLN A 560 20.45 17.70 -39.24
N GLN A 561 20.56 17.93 -40.56
CA GLN A 561 19.46 17.69 -41.50
C GLN A 561 19.27 16.19 -41.76
N GLU A 562 20.37 15.45 -41.87
CA GLU A 562 20.34 13.98 -41.98
C GLU A 562 19.75 13.36 -40.71
N GLU A 563 20.14 13.82 -39.54
CA GLU A 563 19.62 13.30 -38.27
C GLU A 563 18.15 13.64 -38.03
N VAL A 564 17.67 14.80 -38.51
CA VAL A 564 16.21 15.09 -38.55
C VAL A 564 15.48 14.11 -39.48
N GLN A 565 16.08 13.75 -40.61
CA GLN A 565 15.48 12.76 -41.53
C GLN A 565 15.47 11.35 -40.92
N ASN A 566 16.52 10.99 -40.17
CA ASN A 566 16.58 9.75 -39.37
C ASN A 566 15.50 9.77 -38.29
N ALA A 567 15.32 10.87 -37.55
CA ALA A 567 14.27 11.02 -36.53
C ALA A 567 12.85 10.90 -37.10
N GLU A 568 12.59 11.48 -38.29
CA GLU A 568 11.32 11.29 -38.99
C GLU A 568 11.11 9.85 -39.45
N THR A 569 12.17 9.18 -39.92
CA THR A 569 12.13 7.77 -40.35
C THR A 569 11.87 6.84 -39.16
N ALA A 570 12.58 7.02 -38.04
CA ALA A 570 12.35 6.33 -36.79
C ALA A 570 10.90 6.51 -36.30
N LYS A 571 10.37 7.74 -36.34
CA LYS A 571 8.97 8.01 -35.97
C LYS A 571 7.97 7.28 -36.87
N GLN A 572 8.23 7.20 -38.18
CA GLN A 572 7.38 6.42 -39.10
C GLN A 572 7.45 4.92 -38.78
N LEU A 573 8.66 4.39 -38.57
CA LEU A 573 8.88 2.99 -38.17
C LEU A 573 8.20 2.65 -36.85
N ASN A 574 8.22 3.54 -35.86
CA ASN A 574 7.53 3.32 -34.60
C ASN A 574 6.00 3.16 -34.78
N GLU A 575 5.37 3.93 -35.67
CA GLU A 575 3.93 3.77 -35.97
C GLU A 575 3.64 2.55 -36.87
N GLU A 576 4.58 2.13 -37.73
CA GLU A 576 4.48 0.85 -38.46
C GLU A 576 4.59 -0.36 -37.51
N LEU A 577 5.58 -0.38 -36.62
CA LEU A 577 5.79 -1.43 -35.63
C LEU A 577 4.62 -1.56 -34.66
N LYS A 578 4.03 -0.43 -34.26
CA LYS A 578 2.80 -0.38 -33.46
C LYS A 578 1.58 -0.94 -34.21
N GLN A 579 1.49 -0.75 -35.53
CA GLN A 579 0.47 -1.41 -36.36
C GLN A 579 0.74 -2.91 -36.45
N LEU A 580 1.99 -3.34 -36.64
CA LEU A 580 2.38 -4.76 -36.61
C LEU A 580 1.99 -5.42 -35.29
N ALA A 581 2.30 -4.80 -34.15
CA ALA A 581 1.90 -5.31 -32.83
C ALA A 581 0.37 -5.42 -32.66
N GLN A 582 -0.41 -4.46 -33.18
CA GLN A 582 -1.87 -4.52 -33.17
C GLN A 582 -2.46 -5.56 -34.15
N GLU A 583 -1.77 -5.88 -35.23
CA GLU A 583 -2.13 -6.97 -36.13
C GLU A 583 -1.74 -8.34 -35.55
N ALA A 584 -0.60 -8.42 -34.85
CA ALA A 584 -0.12 -9.58 -34.11
C ALA A 584 -1.07 -9.97 -32.97
N GLU A 585 -1.55 -9.00 -32.16
CA GLU A 585 -2.52 -9.24 -31.07
C GLU A 585 -3.81 -9.93 -31.58
N LYS A 586 -4.21 -9.64 -32.81
CA LYS A 586 -5.40 -10.20 -33.48
C LYS A 586 -5.14 -11.56 -34.13
N GLN A 587 -3.87 -11.98 -34.32
CA GLN A 587 -3.58 -13.29 -34.86
C GLN A 587 -3.96 -14.39 -33.85
N GLN A 588 -4.63 -15.42 -34.36
CA GLN A 588 -5.06 -16.57 -33.57
C GLN A 588 -4.02 -17.68 -33.50
N LEU A 589 -3.20 -17.80 -34.56
CA LEU A 589 -2.15 -18.80 -34.69
C LEU A 589 -0.81 -18.36 -34.08
N LEU A 590 -0.71 -17.11 -33.62
CA LEU A 590 0.46 -16.59 -32.96
C LEU A 590 0.31 -16.76 -31.44
N PRO A 591 1.23 -17.44 -30.72
CA PRO A 591 1.17 -17.58 -29.27
C PRO A 591 1.05 -16.22 -28.54
N PRO A 592 0.27 -16.13 -27.44
CA PRO A 592 0.09 -14.87 -26.70
C PRO A 592 1.41 -14.21 -26.28
N GLU A 593 2.41 -15.00 -25.93
CA GLU A 593 3.73 -14.54 -25.49
C GLU A 593 4.45 -13.75 -26.61
N LEU A 594 4.45 -14.25 -27.85
CA LEU A 594 5.03 -13.55 -29.01
C LEU A 594 4.29 -12.24 -29.33
N GLN A 595 2.96 -12.20 -29.16
CA GLN A 595 2.18 -10.97 -29.34
C GLN A 595 2.60 -9.89 -28.33
N ARG A 596 2.96 -10.30 -27.11
CA ARG A 596 3.38 -9.42 -26.04
C ARG A 596 4.80 -8.93 -26.25
N GLU A 597 5.70 -9.77 -26.76
CA GLU A 597 7.03 -9.35 -27.17
C GLU A 597 6.99 -8.35 -28.34
N MET A 598 6.13 -8.54 -29.35
CA MET A 598 5.91 -7.54 -30.39
C MET A 598 5.40 -6.19 -29.85
N ALA A 599 4.48 -6.22 -28.87
CA ALA A 599 4.03 -4.99 -28.21
C ALA A 599 5.12 -4.34 -27.34
N ALA A 600 5.95 -5.13 -26.65
CA ALA A 600 7.07 -4.65 -25.85
C ALA A 600 8.23 -4.12 -26.72
N LEU A 601 8.43 -4.69 -27.91
CA LEU A 601 9.36 -4.20 -28.93
C LEU A 601 8.93 -2.82 -29.45
N SER A 602 7.62 -2.59 -29.66
CA SER A 602 7.11 -1.26 -30.04
C SER A 602 7.37 -0.18 -29.00
N GLU A 603 7.23 -0.45 -27.70
CA GLU A 603 7.55 0.55 -26.67
C GLU A 603 9.07 0.73 -26.53
N ALA A 604 9.85 -0.35 -26.59
CA ALA A 604 11.31 -0.30 -26.58
C ALA A 604 11.87 0.52 -27.76
N PHE A 605 11.31 0.37 -28.96
CA PHE A 605 11.71 1.14 -30.14
C PHE A 605 11.50 2.65 -29.96
N LYS A 606 10.41 3.04 -29.28
CA LYS A 606 10.14 4.44 -28.95
C LYS A 606 11.17 5.00 -27.97
N GLU A 607 11.49 4.25 -26.90
CA GLU A 607 12.40 4.67 -25.84
C GLU A 607 13.88 4.65 -26.26
N ALA A 608 14.31 3.64 -27.02
CA ALA A 608 15.71 3.43 -27.36
C ALA A 608 16.14 4.00 -28.73
N ALA A 609 15.21 4.19 -29.68
CA ALA A 609 15.50 4.82 -30.99
C ALA A 609 14.80 6.16 -31.19
N THR A 610 13.47 6.23 -31.05
CA THR A 610 12.70 7.40 -31.52
C THR A 610 13.02 8.69 -30.74
N GLU A 611 13.02 8.64 -29.40
CA GLU A 611 13.39 9.83 -28.61
C GLU A 611 14.92 10.10 -28.62
N PRO A 612 15.82 9.10 -28.53
CA PRO A 612 17.27 9.32 -28.63
C PRO A 612 17.74 9.98 -29.94
N ILE A 613 17.32 9.49 -31.11
CA ILE A 613 17.66 10.11 -32.42
C ILE A 613 17.14 11.55 -32.49
N LYS A 614 15.91 11.80 -32.01
CA LYS A 614 15.33 13.15 -31.94
C LYS A 614 16.12 14.06 -30.99
N ASN A 615 16.54 13.56 -29.83
CA ASN A 615 17.33 14.34 -28.87
C ASN A 615 18.73 14.65 -29.42
N LEU A 616 19.35 13.71 -30.13
CA LEU A 616 20.61 13.90 -30.85
C LEU A 616 20.45 14.98 -31.94
N ALA A 617 19.38 14.92 -32.75
CA ALA A 617 19.05 15.95 -33.74
C ALA A 617 18.88 17.36 -33.12
N GLU A 618 18.30 17.45 -31.92
CA GLU A 618 18.15 18.70 -31.17
C GLU A 618 19.48 19.20 -30.57
N GLU A 619 20.39 18.32 -30.18
CA GLU A 619 21.68 18.70 -29.62
C GLU A 619 22.70 19.08 -30.69
N ILE A 620 22.78 18.35 -31.82
CA ILE A 620 23.56 18.77 -32.99
C ILE A 620 23.10 20.17 -33.44
N LYS A 621 21.79 20.45 -33.40
CA LYS A 621 21.23 21.78 -33.68
C LYS A 621 21.67 22.85 -32.68
N LYS A 622 21.73 22.53 -31.37
CA LYS A 622 22.26 23.46 -30.34
C LYS A 622 23.75 23.74 -30.60
N SER A 623 24.54 22.73 -30.96
CA SER A 623 25.97 22.86 -31.26
C SER A 623 26.25 23.62 -32.57
N ALA A 624 25.36 23.54 -33.55
CA ALA A 624 25.41 24.32 -34.79
C ALA A 624 24.96 25.80 -34.62
N ASP A 625 24.31 26.19 -33.51
CA ASP A 625 23.82 27.57 -33.33
C ASP A 625 24.97 28.59 -33.31
N ALA A 626 24.78 29.73 -33.97
CA ALA A 626 25.75 30.81 -34.05
C ALA A 626 26.24 31.30 -32.67
N LYS A 627 25.41 31.23 -31.63
CA LYS A 627 25.71 31.68 -30.26
C LYS A 627 26.51 30.68 -29.43
N THR A 628 26.57 29.40 -29.84
CA THR A 628 27.26 28.36 -29.07
C THR A 628 28.78 28.52 -29.19
N THR A 629 29.48 28.65 -28.06
CA THR A 629 30.94 28.86 -28.00
C THR A 629 31.73 27.56 -27.90
N ASP A 630 31.13 26.51 -27.33
CA ASP A 630 31.66 25.15 -27.24
C ASP A 630 30.57 24.17 -27.76
N PRO A 631 30.84 23.44 -28.85
CA PRO A 631 29.89 22.50 -29.45
C PRO A 631 29.79 21.13 -28.75
N LYS A 632 30.63 20.82 -27.75
CA LYS A 632 30.60 19.57 -26.96
C LYS A 632 30.57 18.28 -27.78
N LEU A 633 31.49 18.17 -28.74
CA LEU A 633 31.47 17.13 -29.77
C LEU A 633 31.60 15.71 -29.21
N GLU A 634 32.46 15.48 -28.22
CA GLU A 634 32.58 14.19 -27.50
C GLU A 634 31.23 13.68 -26.96
N LYS A 635 30.33 14.59 -26.55
CA LYS A 635 29.00 14.23 -26.05
C LYS A 635 27.99 13.92 -27.14
N LEU A 636 28.21 14.43 -28.36
CA LEU A 636 27.37 14.13 -29.52
C LEU A 636 27.79 12.78 -30.12
N GLU A 637 29.09 12.51 -30.14
CA GLU A 637 29.70 11.24 -30.56
C GLU A 637 29.25 10.09 -29.66
N ALA A 638 29.51 10.16 -28.35
CA ALA A 638 29.07 9.13 -27.40
C ALA A 638 27.54 8.89 -27.39
N ARG A 639 26.74 9.88 -27.80
CA ARG A 639 25.29 9.71 -28.00
C ARG A 639 24.93 9.09 -29.33
N ALA A 640 25.68 9.36 -30.40
CA ALA A 640 25.51 8.68 -31.68
C ALA A 640 25.86 7.20 -31.54
N ASP A 641 26.93 6.87 -30.82
CA ASP A 641 27.33 5.51 -30.47
C ASP A 641 26.21 4.79 -29.70
N GLN A 642 25.71 5.40 -28.62
CA GLN A 642 24.61 4.82 -27.83
C GLN A 642 23.33 4.61 -28.65
N VAL A 643 23.02 5.52 -29.58
CA VAL A 643 21.88 5.39 -30.50
C VAL A 643 22.08 4.23 -31.48
N GLN A 644 23.29 4.05 -31.98
CA GLN A 644 23.65 2.95 -32.87
C GLN A 644 23.51 1.60 -32.17
N GLU A 645 24.11 1.44 -30.98
CA GLU A 645 23.98 0.25 -30.13
C GLU A 645 22.51 -0.08 -29.83
N ASN A 646 21.72 0.93 -29.47
CA ASN A 646 20.30 0.76 -29.19
C ASN A 646 19.52 0.24 -30.41
N LEU A 647 19.83 0.72 -31.62
CA LEU A 647 19.18 0.25 -32.85
C LEU A 647 19.58 -1.19 -33.19
N GLU A 648 20.84 -1.56 -32.96
CA GLU A 648 21.34 -2.93 -33.16
C GLU A 648 20.72 -3.91 -32.16
N ALA A 649 20.61 -3.54 -30.88
CA ALA A 649 19.88 -4.32 -29.88
C ALA A 649 18.39 -4.50 -30.25
N LEU A 650 17.73 -3.45 -30.76
CA LEU A 650 16.35 -3.53 -31.25
C LEU A 650 16.21 -4.45 -32.48
N LYS A 651 17.20 -4.46 -33.37
CA LYS A 651 17.25 -5.38 -34.52
C LYS A 651 17.41 -6.83 -34.06
N ASN A 652 18.38 -7.12 -33.19
CA ASN A 652 18.62 -8.47 -32.68
C ASN A 652 17.37 -9.02 -31.98
N ARG A 653 16.70 -8.18 -31.18
CA ARG A 653 15.42 -8.54 -30.56
C ARG A 653 14.29 -8.80 -31.59
N LEU A 654 14.20 -8.00 -32.65
CA LEU A 654 13.23 -8.24 -33.73
C LEU A 654 13.50 -9.58 -34.43
N GLU A 655 14.77 -9.90 -34.68
CA GLU A 655 15.19 -11.14 -35.33
C GLU A 655 14.89 -12.36 -34.46
N ALA A 656 15.25 -12.32 -33.17
CA ALA A 656 14.87 -13.30 -32.14
C ALA A 656 13.37 -13.58 -32.12
N VAL A 657 12.55 -12.52 -32.04
CA VAL A 657 11.08 -12.66 -32.05
C VAL A 657 10.60 -13.30 -33.34
N ARG A 658 11.11 -12.89 -34.51
CA ARG A 658 10.69 -13.41 -35.82
C ARG A 658 11.08 -14.88 -36.02
N GLU A 659 12.25 -15.30 -35.55
CA GLU A 659 12.66 -16.70 -35.62
C GLU A 659 11.82 -17.56 -34.67
N ALA A 660 11.56 -17.06 -33.46
CA ALA A 660 10.62 -17.70 -32.54
C ALA A 660 9.17 -17.75 -33.08
N GLN A 661 8.70 -16.76 -33.86
CA GLN A 661 7.42 -16.86 -34.58
C GLN A 661 7.43 -17.98 -35.62
N LYS A 662 8.54 -18.12 -36.36
CA LYS A 662 8.72 -19.15 -37.40
C LYS A 662 8.72 -20.55 -36.80
N ASP A 663 9.45 -20.74 -35.70
CA ASP A 663 9.63 -22.04 -35.07
C ASP A 663 8.45 -22.43 -34.16
N ALA A 664 7.71 -21.44 -33.63
CA ALA A 664 6.46 -21.69 -32.92
C ALA A 664 5.38 -22.37 -33.79
N LYS A 665 5.49 -22.30 -35.13
CA LYS A 665 4.66 -23.10 -36.05
C LYS A 665 4.91 -24.60 -35.92
N GLN A 666 6.09 -25.01 -35.45
CA GLN A 666 6.47 -26.40 -35.23
C GLN A 666 6.36 -26.81 -33.77
N ASP A 667 6.96 -26.04 -32.87
CA ASP A 667 6.91 -26.24 -31.42
C ASP A 667 6.93 -24.88 -30.70
N ALA A 668 5.74 -24.38 -30.37
CA ALA A 668 5.60 -23.12 -29.66
C ALA A 668 6.12 -23.17 -28.22
N ALA A 669 6.23 -24.33 -27.59
CA ALA A 669 6.78 -24.40 -26.23
C ALA A 669 8.30 -24.23 -26.26
N MET A 670 8.97 -24.94 -27.17
CA MET A 670 10.43 -24.83 -27.36
C MET A 670 10.84 -23.44 -27.84
N ALA A 671 10.17 -22.90 -28.87
CA ALA A 671 10.49 -21.59 -29.44
C ALA A 671 10.29 -20.42 -28.44
N LEU A 672 9.30 -20.51 -27.54
CA LEU A 672 9.09 -19.51 -26.49
C LEU A 672 10.12 -19.59 -25.36
N ASP A 673 10.59 -20.80 -25.02
CA ASP A 673 11.66 -21.00 -24.04
C ASP A 673 13.01 -20.51 -24.58
N GLU A 674 13.31 -20.81 -25.84
CA GLU A 674 14.51 -20.31 -26.54
C GLU A 674 14.51 -18.79 -26.65
N LEU A 675 13.40 -18.19 -27.09
CA LEU A 675 13.23 -16.74 -27.08
C LEU A 675 13.42 -16.15 -25.68
N HIS A 676 12.87 -16.75 -24.63
CA HIS A 676 13.06 -16.24 -23.27
C HIS A 676 14.54 -16.26 -22.85
N ARG A 677 15.29 -17.30 -23.23
CA ARG A 677 16.72 -17.43 -22.92
C ARG A 677 17.56 -16.41 -23.70
N GLU A 678 17.27 -16.21 -24.98
CA GLU A 678 17.92 -15.17 -25.80
C GLU A 678 17.61 -13.75 -25.29
N MET A 679 16.34 -13.47 -24.97
CA MET A 679 15.92 -12.19 -24.39
C MET A 679 16.61 -11.90 -23.05
N LEU A 680 16.86 -12.94 -22.24
CA LEU A 680 17.56 -12.81 -20.97
C LEU A 680 19.06 -12.62 -21.16
N GLN A 681 19.67 -13.30 -22.15
CA GLN A 681 21.06 -13.11 -22.53
C GLN A 681 21.32 -11.67 -22.97
N GLN A 682 20.53 -11.14 -23.92
CA GLN A 682 20.60 -9.74 -24.37
C GLN A 682 20.42 -8.75 -23.21
N ALA A 683 19.51 -9.03 -22.27
CA ALA A 683 19.34 -8.21 -21.07
C ALA A 683 20.54 -8.28 -20.10
N GLY A 684 21.22 -9.43 -20.03
CA GLY A 684 22.44 -9.62 -19.26
C GLY A 684 23.63 -8.87 -19.84
N GLU A 685 23.82 -8.94 -21.16
CA GLU A 685 24.85 -8.21 -21.92
C GLU A 685 24.67 -6.69 -21.74
N LEU A 686 23.50 -6.14 -22.07
CA LEU A 686 23.18 -4.73 -21.88
C LEU A 686 23.36 -4.26 -20.42
N THR A 687 23.06 -5.14 -19.45
CA THR A 687 23.31 -4.84 -18.03
C THR A 687 24.81 -4.79 -17.75
N ALA A 688 25.61 -5.71 -18.28
CA ALA A 688 27.07 -5.71 -18.11
C ALA A 688 27.68 -4.41 -18.64
N ASP A 689 27.29 -3.96 -19.83
CA ASP A 689 27.83 -2.75 -20.46
C ASP A 689 27.52 -1.48 -19.64
N GLN A 690 26.26 -1.29 -19.21
CA GLN A 690 25.86 -0.17 -18.35
C GLN A 690 26.56 -0.19 -16.98
N LEU A 691 26.84 -1.39 -16.45
CA LEU A 691 27.57 -1.55 -15.21
C LEU A 691 29.08 -1.30 -15.38
N GLU A 692 29.66 -1.57 -16.55
CA GLU A 692 31.06 -1.21 -16.85
C GLU A 692 31.22 0.30 -17.06
N GLU A 693 30.26 1.00 -17.69
CA GLU A 693 30.23 2.47 -17.75
C GLU A 693 30.22 3.08 -16.34
N LEU A 694 29.34 2.57 -15.46
CA LEU A 694 29.28 2.97 -14.06
C LEU A 694 30.60 2.71 -13.33
N ARG A 695 31.25 1.58 -13.60
CA ARG A 695 32.55 1.21 -13.01
C ARG A 695 33.63 2.24 -13.37
N LYS A 696 33.75 2.57 -14.66
CA LYS A 696 34.70 3.59 -15.18
C LYS A 696 34.42 4.97 -14.56
N ALA A 697 33.15 5.36 -14.43
CA ALA A 697 32.79 6.63 -13.81
C ALA A 697 33.05 6.70 -12.29
N ILE A 698 32.84 5.60 -11.55
CA ILE A 698 33.22 5.50 -10.13
C ILE A 698 34.73 5.61 -9.99
N GLU A 699 35.50 4.89 -10.81
CA GLU A 699 36.97 4.92 -10.81
C GLU A 699 37.51 6.35 -11.05
N ALA A 700 36.97 7.06 -12.05
CA ALA A 700 37.33 8.46 -12.33
C ALA A 700 36.90 9.47 -11.25
N LEU A 701 35.84 9.19 -10.47
CA LEU A 701 35.46 10.01 -9.31
C LEU A 701 36.39 9.75 -8.13
N ARG A 702 36.78 8.49 -7.89
CA ARG A 702 37.71 8.11 -6.82
C ARG A 702 39.08 8.75 -7.01
N GLU A 703 39.63 8.72 -8.23
CA GLU A 703 40.89 9.38 -8.55
C GLU A 703 40.85 10.89 -8.21
N LYS A 704 39.76 11.58 -8.57
CA LYS A 704 39.56 13.01 -8.24
C LYS A 704 39.51 13.27 -6.74
N LEU A 705 38.83 12.42 -5.97
CA LEU A 705 38.79 12.51 -4.51
C LEU A 705 40.16 12.25 -3.87
N GLN A 706 40.93 11.28 -4.39
CA GLN A 706 42.28 10.97 -3.91
C GLN A 706 43.27 12.10 -4.21
N ASN A 707 43.22 12.69 -5.41
CA ASN A 707 44.04 13.85 -5.76
C ASN A 707 43.73 15.05 -4.86
N LEU A 708 42.44 15.34 -4.62
CA LEU A 708 42.02 16.38 -3.66
C LEU A 708 42.47 16.08 -2.23
N ALA A 709 42.41 14.81 -1.79
CA ALA A 709 42.88 14.40 -0.46
C ALA A 709 44.41 14.57 -0.32
N ASN A 710 45.18 14.27 -1.37
CA ASN A 710 46.62 14.47 -1.40
C ASN A 710 46.99 15.97 -1.33
N GLU A 711 46.24 16.85 -2.00
CA GLU A 711 46.44 18.30 -1.92
C GLU A 711 46.09 18.86 -0.52
N GLU A 712 44.96 18.43 0.08
CA GLU A 712 44.58 18.79 1.46
C GLU A 712 45.60 18.28 2.49
N ALA A 713 46.16 17.08 2.31
CA ALA A 713 47.20 16.54 3.19
C ALA A 713 48.52 17.34 3.10
N GLN A 714 48.91 17.78 1.90
CA GLN A 714 50.08 18.66 1.71
C GLN A 714 49.88 20.03 2.36
N MET A 715 48.67 20.61 2.25
CA MET A 715 48.33 21.85 2.95
C MET A 715 48.45 21.67 4.47
N LEU A 716 47.88 20.60 5.02
CA LEU A 716 47.91 20.29 6.45
C LEU A 716 49.34 20.12 7.02
N GLU A 717 50.30 19.65 6.22
CA GLU A 717 51.72 19.54 6.63
C GLU A 717 52.43 20.92 6.63
N VAL A 718 52.07 21.80 5.70
CA VAL A 718 52.70 23.11 5.49
C VAL A 718 52.10 24.21 6.38
N THR A 719 50.78 24.23 6.58
CA THR A 719 50.04 25.26 7.33
C THR A 719 50.59 25.53 8.74
N PRO A 720 50.98 24.52 9.56
CA PRO A 720 51.60 24.77 10.87
C PRO A 720 52.95 25.51 10.78
N GLN A 721 53.74 25.20 9.75
CA GLN A 721 55.13 25.64 9.58
C GLN A 721 55.26 26.97 8.82
N ALA A 722 54.23 27.40 8.09
CA ALA A 722 54.24 28.56 7.23
C ALA A 722 54.59 29.88 7.96
N PRO A 723 55.38 30.80 7.39
CA PRO A 723 55.57 32.14 7.94
C PRO A 723 54.29 32.99 7.87
N GLU A 724 54.14 33.94 8.80
CA GLU A 724 52.92 34.76 8.95
C GLU A 724 52.50 35.52 7.69
N SER A 725 53.46 35.92 6.85
CA SER A 725 53.23 36.59 5.57
C SER A 725 52.48 35.73 4.54
N LEU A 726 52.54 34.40 4.64
CA LEU A 726 51.91 33.47 3.67
C LEU A 726 50.53 32.97 4.13
N LEU A 727 50.09 33.29 5.36
CA LEU A 727 48.78 32.88 5.86
C LEU A 727 47.59 33.38 5.00
N PRO A 728 47.60 34.57 4.38
CA PRO A 728 46.54 34.99 3.46
C PRO A 728 46.47 34.12 2.20
N GLU A 729 47.61 33.76 1.61
CA GLU A 729 47.69 32.92 0.40
C GLU A 729 47.22 31.48 0.71
N ILE A 730 47.68 30.90 1.82
CA ILE A 730 47.26 29.59 2.30
C ILE A 730 45.75 29.55 2.53
N LYS A 731 45.20 30.60 3.16
CA LYS A 731 43.76 30.72 3.38
C LYS A 731 42.96 30.88 2.08
N ASN A 732 43.51 31.51 1.05
CA ASN A 732 42.88 31.57 -0.28
C ASN A 732 42.87 30.19 -0.93
N LYS A 733 44.04 29.55 -1.06
CA LYS A 733 44.18 28.18 -1.58
C LYS A 733 43.24 27.19 -0.87
N GLN A 734 43.12 27.29 0.45
CA GLN A 734 42.23 26.41 1.21
C GLN A 734 40.74 26.62 0.89
N ARG A 735 40.28 27.84 0.59
CA ARG A 735 38.89 28.05 0.12
C ARG A 735 38.66 27.45 -1.26
N ASP A 736 39.66 27.51 -2.14
CA ASP A 736 39.57 26.96 -3.48
C ASP A 736 39.57 25.43 -3.46
N LEU A 737 40.42 24.82 -2.63
CA LEU A 737 40.39 23.39 -2.33
C LEU A 737 39.04 22.95 -1.74
N GLU A 738 38.56 23.63 -0.69
CA GLU A 738 37.25 23.35 -0.09
C GLU A 738 36.13 23.38 -1.14
N ARG A 739 36.14 24.36 -2.06
CA ARG A 739 35.15 24.55 -3.14
C ARG A 739 35.22 23.44 -4.20
N ARG A 740 36.41 23.05 -4.66
CA ARG A 740 36.58 21.91 -5.59
C ARG A 740 36.15 20.60 -4.93
N ALA A 741 36.53 20.38 -3.69
CA ALA A 741 36.18 19.19 -2.93
C ALA A 741 34.69 19.11 -2.59
N ASP A 742 34.01 20.22 -2.28
CA ASP A 742 32.54 20.23 -2.13
C ASP A 742 31.82 19.84 -3.44
N LYS A 743 32.33 20.24 -4.60
CA LYS A 743 31.77 19.88 -5.92
C LYS A 743 31.80 18.37 -6.16
N GLU A 744 32.95 17.71 -5.95
CA GLU A 744 33.07 16.26 -6.19
C GLU A 744 32.42 15.42 -5.07
N LEU A 745 32.42 15.90 -3.82
CA LEU A 745 31.63 15.30 -2.73
C LEU A 745 30.11 15.42 -2.96
N ALA A 746 29.63 16.49 -3.63
CA ALA A 746 28.24 16.60 -4.02
C ALA A 746 27.87 15.57 -5.10
N LYS A 747 28.69 15.42 -6.14
CA LYS A 747 28.51 14.36 -7.17
C LYS A 747 28.49 12.96 -6.55
N THR A 748 29.42 12.69 -5.63
CA THR A 748 29.49 11.40 -4.92
C THR A 748 28.19 11.11 -4.16
N LYS A 749 27.68 12.11 -3.43
CA LYS A 749 26.39 11.98 -2.71
C LYS A 749 25.19 11.84 -3.65
N GLU A 750 25.23 12.46 -4.83
CA GLU A 750 24.19 12.38 -5.86
C GLU A 750 24.12 10.97 -6.46
N LEU A 751 25.27 10.42 -6.87
CA LEU A 751 25.41 9.06 -7.41
C LEU A 751 25.00 8.01 -6.35
N GLN A 752 25.53 8.15 -5.12
CA GLN A 752 25.24 7.27 -3.99
C GLN A 752 23.89 7.59 -3.29
N LYS A 753 22.98 8.36 -3.89
CA LYS A 753 21.65 8.65 -3.31
C LYS A 753 20.93 7.34 -2.99
N ARG A 754 20.95 6.96 -1.72
CA ARG A 754 20.06 5.94 -1.18
C ARG A 754 18.64 6.49 -1.25
N ASP A 755 17.83 5.90 -2.11
CA ASP A 755 16.37 5.96 -2.01
C ASP A 755 15.93 5.14 -0.78
N ASP A 756 16.24 5.66 0.42
CA ASP A 756 15.54 5.39 1.68
C ASP A 756 16.16 6.15 2.88
N TYR A 757 15.62 7.33 3.23
CA TYR A 757 16.02 8.04 4.46
C TYR A 757 14.88 8.52 5.37
N LYS A 758 13.72 7.83 5.31
CA LYS A 758 12.74 7.85 6.41
C LYS A 758 12.47 6.47 7.03
N ALA A 759 12.62 5.37 6.29
CA ALA A 759 12.32 4.03 6.79
C ALA A 759 13.34 3.47 7.81
N LEU A 760 14.65 3.63 7.57
CA LEU A 760 15.67 2.99 8.42
C LEU A 760 15.92 3.66 9.78
N LYS A 761 15.58 4.94 9.95
CA LYS A 761 15.85 5.66 11.22
C LYS A 761 14.90 5.30 12.37
N GLN A 762 13.85 4.49 12.12
CA GLN A 762 12.95 3.95 13.16
C GLN A 762 13.21 2.48 13.53
N LYS A 763 13.94 1.69 12.72
CA LYS A 763 14.23 0.28 13.04
C LYS A 763 15.61 0.05 13.70
N ALA A 764 16.55 0.98 13.58
CA ALA A 764 17.89 0.85 14.15
C ALA A 764 18.01 1.24 15.65
N GLN A 765 16.91 1.31 16.41
CA GLN A 765 16.92 1.66 17.84
C GLN A 765 16.56 0.51 18.80
N LYS A 766 16.50 -0.73 18.28
CA LYS A 766 16.43 -1.96 19.10
C LYS A 766 17.35 -3.05 18.55
N GLN A 767 18.61 -3.01 19.00
CA GLN A 767 19.44 -4.16 19.41
C GLN A 767 20.88 -3.64 19.62
N LYS A 768 21.44 -3.85 20.82
CA LYS A 768 22.85 -3.61 21.12
C LYS A 768 23.39 -4.86 21.83
N PRO A 769 24.58 -5.38 21.49
CA PRO A 769 25.10 -6.61 22.10
C PRO A 769 25.46 -6.42 23.58
N GLN A 770 25.34 -7.49 24.38
CA GLN A 770 25.93 -7.58 25.71
C GLN A 770 27.43 -7.91 25.63
N PRO A 771 28.26 -7.35 26.53
CA PRO A 771 29.52 -7.94 26.96
C PRO A 771 29.35 -8.74 28.27
N THR A 772 30.21 -9.74 28.45
CA THR A 772 30.29 -10.65 29.61
C THR A 772 31.19 -10.11 30.73
N SER A 773 30.85 -10.42 31.99
CA SER A 773 31.85 -10.56 33.08
C SER A 773 31.25 -11.31 34.27
N ASP A 774 32.09 -12.07 34.98
CA ASP A 774 31.73 -13.06 35.99
C ASP A 774 31.29 -12.54 37.37
N ASP A 775 30.77 -13.49 38.16
CA ASP A 775 30.42 -13.56 39.60
C ASP A 775 31.56 -13.03 40.54
N PRO A 776 31.38 -12.77 41.88
CA PRO A 776 30.39 -13.41 42.75
C PRO A 776 29.80 -12.69 44.00
N THR A 777 28.88 -13.42 44.65
CA THR A 777 28.47 -13.43 46.08
C THR A 777 27.29 -12.58 46.62
N ALA A 778 26.43 -13.33 47.35
CA ALA A 778 25.63 -12.98 48.54
C ALA A 778 24.21 -12.38 48.38
N ASN A 779 23.21 -13.20 48.76
CA ASN A 779 22.11 -12.97 49.75
C ASN A 779 21.31 -11.64 49.71
N ASP A 780 19.97 -11.59 49.82
CA ASP A 780 18.96 -12.57 50.26
C ASP A 780 17.60 -12.37 49.52
N GLU A 781 16.73 -13.38 49.64
CA GLU A 781 15.30 -13.44 49.29
C GLU A 781 14.40 -12.52 50.21
N PRO A 782 13.06 -12.41 50.03
CA PRO A 782 12.20 -12.70 48.86
C PRO A 782 11.02 -11.71 48.59
N MET A 783 10.28 -11.98 47.48
CA MET A 783 8.88 -11.58 47.17
C MET A 783 8.61 -10.08 46.84
N PRO A 784 7.68 -9.81 45.89
CA PRO A 784 6.24 -9.88 46.18
C PRO A 784 5.47 -10.89 45.32
N ASN A 785 4.41 -11.43 45.92
CA ASN A 785 3.37 -12.19 45.23
C ASN A 785 2.13 -11.29 45.06
N THR A 786 1.46 -11.42 43.91
CA THR A 786 0.01 -11.21 43.68
C THR A 786 -0.74 -10.02 44.30
N ASP A 787 -1.43 -9.25 43.46
CA ASP A 787 -2.79 -8.80 43.79
C ASP A 787 -3.71 -8.82 42.53
N PRO A 788 -5.02 -9.10 42.66
CA PRO A 788 -5.96 -9.20 41.54
C PRO A 788 -6.87 -7.96 41.39
N ALA A 789 -7.73 -8.04 40.38
CA ALA A 789 -9.05 -7.39 40.23
C ALA A 789 -9.44 -6.18 41.10
N ASN A 790 -9.87 -5.10 40.43
CA ASN A 790 -11.28 -4.66 40.48
C ASN A 790 -11.55 -3.69 39.33
N GLY A 791 -12.81 -3.62 38.90
CA GLY A 791 -13.32 -2.51 38.09
C GLY A 791 -14.49 -1.86 38.84
N ASP A 792 -14.85 -0.65 38.42
CA ASP A 792 -16.25 -0.24 38.48
C ASP A 792 -16.58 0.88 37.49
N ASP A 793 -17.89 1.01 37.28
CA ASP A 793 -18.66 2.21 36.97
C ASP A 793 -18.88 2.77 35.55
N THR A 794 -20.12 3.22 35.42
CA THR A 794 -20.91 3.61 34.25
C THR A 794 -21.18 5.12 34.18
N PRO A 795 -21.78 5.67 33.09
CA PRO A 795 -21.85 7.11 32.83
C PRO A 795 -23.19 7.79 33.20
N GLU A 796 -23.23 9.13 33.12
CA GLU A 796 -24.45 9.97 33.17
C GLU A 796 -24.45 11.05 32.05
N MET A 797 -25.61 11.66 31.78
CA MET A 797 -25.87 12.70 30.76
C MET A 797 -26.63 13.90 31.42
N THR A 798 -26.90 15.06 30.83
CA THR A 798 -26.97 15.47 29.40
C THR A 798 -26.62 16.97 29.26
N ALA A 799 -26.91 17.60 28.11
CA ALA A 799 -26.69 19.03 27.83
C ALA A 799 -27.89 19.94 28.21
N PRO A 800 -27.77 21.27 28.01
CA PRO A 800 -28.92 22.10 27.65
C PRO A 800 -28.71 23.02 26.42
N ASP A 801 -29.74 23.02 25.56
CA ASP A 801 -30.41 24.12 24.84
C ASP A 801 -29.73 25.26 24.05
N GLY A 802 -30.38 25.58 22.91
CA GLY A 802 -30.58 26.97 22.45
C GLY A 802 -30.77 27.17 20.94
N ASN A 803 -32.00 27.47 20.46
CA ASN A 803 -32.22 28.38 19.31
C ASN A 803 -33.69 28.82 19.10
N ASP A 804 -33.82 30.11 18.80
CA ASP A 804 -34.98 31.01 18.89
C ASP A 804 -36.12 30.92 17.85
N ALA A 805 -37.24 31.57 18.19
CA ALA A 805 -38.06 32.43 17.30
C ALA A 805 -38.99 33.35 18.13
N PRO A 806 -39.47 34.52 17.62
CA PRO A 806 -38.87 35.46 16.66
C PRO A 806 -38.94 36.97 17.09
N MET A 807 -38.35 37.82 16.25
CA MET A 807 -38.39 39.31 16.16
C MET A 807 -39.75 40.01 16.42
N PRO A 808 -39.83 41.33 16.77
CA PRO A 808 -39.05 42.43 16.13
C PRO A 808 -38.63 43.65 16.99
N ASP A 809 -37.69 44.47 16.49
CA ASP A 809 -37.90 45.87 15.98
C ASP A 809 -36.54 46.60 15.76
N ALA A 810 -36.58 47.82 15.21
CA ALA A 810 -35.47 48.56 14.61
C ALA A 810 -34.39 49.11 15.56
N GLY A 811 -33.21 49.44 15.00
CA GLY A 811 -32.27 50.38 15.62
C GLY A 811 -30.80 50.16 15.23
N MET A 812 -30.13 51.20 14.74
CA MET A 812 -28.69 51.24 14.43
C MET A 812 -27.90 51.78 15.66
N PRO A 813 -26.55 51.88 15.63
CA PRO A 813 -25.61 51.41 16.67
C PRO A 813 -25.18 52.57 17.63
N PRO A 814 -24.00 52.62 18.32
CA PRO A 814 -22.88 51.67 18.47
C PRO A 814 -22.30 51.58 19.93
N ASP A 815 -21.06 51.06 20.03
CA ASP A 815 -19.93 51.60 20.83
C ASP A 815 -19.36 50.78 22.01
N ASN A 816 -18.11 51.13 22.36
CA ASN A 816 -17.11 50.42 23.16
C ASN A 816 -17.07 50.88 24.64
N GLY A 817 -16.19 50.24 25.43
CA GLY A 817 -15.71 50.71 26.75
C GLY A 817 -16.34 49.94 27.92
N ASP A 818 -15.63 49.12 28.69
CA ASP A 818 -14.39 49.36 29.46
C ASP A 818 -14.58 50.41 30.57
N GLU A 819 -14.75 49.98 31.83
CA GLU A 819 -14.10 50.59 33.00
C GLU A 819 -14.26 49.79 34.32
N PHE A 820 -13.11 49.41 34.87
CA PHE A 820 -12.68 49.57 36.27
C PHE A 820 -13.42 48.99 37.52
N GLN A 821 -12.63 48.21 38.24
CA GLN A 821 -12.53 47.96 39.70
C GLN A 821 -12.79 49.22 40.59
N PRO A 822 -13.04 49.14 41.93
CA PRO A 822 -12.47 48.18 42.92
C PRO A 822 -13.52 47.68 44.00
N ALA A 823 -13.26 47.24 45.25
CA ALA A 823 -12.09 47.31 46.15
C ALA A 823 -12.15 46.37 47.38
N ILE A 824 -11.01 46.23 48.11
CA ILE A 824 -10.83 46.14 49.59
C ILE A 824 -11.63 45.03 50.34
N ALA A 825 -11.03 43.88 50.71
CA ALA A 825 -10.13 43.60 51.87
C ALA A 825 -10.87 43.44 53.23
N ASP A 826 -10.91 42.23 53.82
CA ASP A 826 -9.98 41.66 54.84
C ASP A 826 -10.27 42.20 56.26
N PRO A 827 -10.41 41.36 57.33
CA PRO A 827 -9.21 40.88 58.04
C PRO A 827 -9.28 39.54 58.83
N THR A 828 -8.10 38.89 58.97
CA THR A 828 -7.60 38.14 60.19
C THR A 828 -8.25 36.79 60.61
N LYS A 829 -7.60 35.77 61.22
CA LYS A 829 -6.21 35.32 61.58
C LYS A 829 -6.34 33.91 62.29
N PRO A 830 -5.31 33.24 62.87
CA PRO A 830 -3.91 33.00 62.46
C PRO A 830 -3.36 31.54 62.71
N THR A 831 -2.35 31.11 61.92
CA THR A 831 -1.18 30.24 62.32
C THR A 831 -1.37 28.76 62.80
N PRO A 832 -0.32 27.88 62.84
CA PRO A 832 0.97 27.86 62.11
C PRO A 832 1.49 26.46 61.59
N LYS A 833 2.43 26.51 60.62
CA LYS A 833 3.67 25.69 60.43
C LYS A 833 3.69 24.14 60.24
N LYS A 834 4.27 23.76 59.07
CA LYS A 834 5.34 22.76 58.77
C LYS A 834 5.99 21.91 59.90
N PRO A 835 6.44 20.68 59.60
CA PRO A 835 7.84 20.43 59.15
C PRO A 835 7.92 19.53 57.89
N SER A 836 8.90 19.60 56.95
CA SER A 836 10.39 19.57 57.02
C SER A 836 10.93 18.16 57.33
N ALA A 837 11.38 17.36 56.35
CA ALA A 837 12.65 17.43 55.56
C ALA A 837 13.92 17.12 56.38
N GLY A 838 14.81 16.24 55.89
CA GLY A 838 16.05 15.92 56.61
C GLY A 838 17.00 14.86 56.01
N LYS A 839 17.67 15.19 54.91
CA LYS A 839 18.98 14.63 54.52
C LYS A 839 20.07 15.03 55.54
N PRO A 840 21.03 14.17 55.93
CA PRO A 840 22.33 14.58 56.47
C PRO A 840 23.43 14.53 55.37
N GLU A 841 24.51 15.30 55.36
CA GLU A 841 24.89 16.59 55.98
C GLU A 841 25.86 17.30 54.98
N LYS A 842 25.71 18.61 54.71
CA LYS A 842 26.57 19.75 55.14
C LYS A 842 28.09 19.65 54.85
N GLY A 843 28.74 20.66 54.25
CA GLY A 843 28.18 21.92 53.70
C GLY A 843 29.20 23.01 53.33
N LYS A 844 28.67 24.24 53.16
CA LYS A 844 29.26 25.57 52.84
C LYS A 844 29.31 26.04 51.36
N ASP A 845 28.31 26.86 51.01
CA ASP A 845 28.36 28.27 50.52
C ASP A 845 29.41 28.68 49.43
N SER A 846 29.13 29.47 48.37
CA SER A 846 28.09 30.52 48.20
C SER A 846 27.74 30.88 46.72
N ALA A 847 26.48 31.27 46.48
CA ALA A 847 25.99 32.41 45.65
C ALA A 847 26.14 32.52 44.08
N LYS A 848 24.98 32.31 43.41
CA LYS A 848 24.29 33.23 42.44
C LYS A 848 24.79 33.32 40.94
N PRO A 849 24.07 33.98 39.98
CA PRO A 849 23.05 33.33 39.10
C PRO A 849 23.20 33.58 37.57
N GLN A 850 22.27 33.03 36.77
CA GLN A 850 22.08 33.31 35.32
C GLN A 850 21.09 34.49 35.02
N PRO A 851 21.04 35.01 33.76
CA PRO A 851 20.70 36.43 33.51
C PRO A 851 19.39 36.71 32.73
N GLY A 852 19.02 38.00 32.66
CA GLY A 852 18.07 38.57 31.71
C GLY A 852 18.36 40.05 31.41
N LYS A 853 18.55 40.37 30.12
CA LYS A 853 18.58 41.70 29.44
C LYS A 853 18.79 42.97 30.29
N ASP A 854 19.99 43.56 30.21
CA ASP A 854 20.19 44.87 29.54
C ASP A 854 21.68 45.18 29.33
N LYS A 855 22.00 46.18 28.47
CA LYS A 855 23.38 46.57 28.09
C LYS A 855 24.30 46.85 29.30
N PRO A 856 25.60 46.53 29.17
CA PRO A 856 26.54 47.61 28.83
C PRO A 856 27.35 47.32 27.57
N GLN A 857 27.76 48.40 26.89
CA GLN A 857 28.88 48.36 25.94
C GLN A 857 30.18 48.10 26.71
N SER A 858 30.86 47.00 26.42
CA SER A 858 32.33 46.94 26.56
C SER A 858 32.89 46.59 25.19
N SER A 859 33.56 47.56 24.58
CA SER A 859 34.38 47.36 23.40
C SER A 859 35.44 46.29 23.67
N GLN A 860 35.24 45.10 23.13
CA GLN A 860 36.37 44.30 22.66
C GLN A 860 36.39 44.41 21.14
N SER A 861 37.53 44.92 20.70
CA SER A 861 38.02 45.09 19.35
C SER A 861 37.77 43.86 18.48
N LYS A 862 37.65 44.10 17.18
CA LYS A 862 37.94 43.09 16.15
C LYS A 862 39.45 42.84 16.13
N ASP A 863 40.02 42.35 17.23
CA ASP A 863 41.40 41.88 17.22
C ASP A 863 41.43 40.63 16.36
N LYS A 864 42.26 40.66 15.29
CA LYS A 864 42.46 39.50 14.45
C LYS A 864 42.97 38.36 15.36
N PRO A 865 42.42 37.13 15.28
CA PRO A 865 42.93 36.00 16.06
C PRO A 865 44.43 35.86 15.85
N ALA A 866 45.17 35.42 16.87
CA ALA A 866 46.62 35.39 16.80
C ALA A 866 47.10 34.52 15.63
N PRO A 867 48.26 34.80 15.00
CA PRO A 867 48.74 34.01 13.85
C PRO A 867 48.85 32.51 14.12
N ALA A 868 49.05 32.10 15.38
CA ALA A 868 48.99 30.70 15.81
C ALA A 868 47.56 30.13 15.80
N GLU A 869 46.59 30.83 16.39
CA GLU A 869 45.17 30.45 16.38
C GLU A 869 44.60 30.38 14.96
N GLN A 870 45.07 31.25 14.05
CA GLN A 870 44.69 31.20 12.63
C GLN A 870 45.20 29.94 11.93
N ARG A 871 46.41 29.47 12.23
CA ARG A 871 46.95 28.20 11.69
C ARG A 871 46.21 27.00 12.26
N GLU A 872 45.90 27.01 13.56
CA GLU A 872 45.15 25.94 14.22
C GLU A 872 43.74 25.80 13.61
N GLN A 873 43.04 26.92 13.38
CA GLN A 873 41.73 26.93 12.72
C GLN A 873 41.77 26.54 11.23
N LEU A 874 42.88 26.77 10.52
CA LEU A 874 43.05 26.29 9.15
C LEU A 874 43.34 24.79 9.14
N ALA A 875 44.27 24.31 9.97
CA ALA A 875 44.61 22.90 10.13
C ALA A 875 43.40 22.05 10.57
N GLU A 876 42.52 22.56 11.44
CA GLU A 876 41.28 21.85 11.79
C GLU A 876 40.33 21.69 10.59
N ARG A 877 40.26 22.70 9.70
CA ARG A 877 39.43 22.65 8.50
C ARG A 877 40.01 21.71 7.45
N GLU A 878 41.30 21.83 7.18
CA GLU A 878 42.09 20.94 6.31
C GLU A 878 41.91 19.48 6.75
N ALA A 879 42.18 19.15 8.02
CA ALA A 879 42.00 17.80 8.56
C ALA A 879 40.56 17.29 8.46
N LYS A 880 39.57 18.14 8.72
CA LYS A 880 38.14 17.80 8.59
C LYS A 880 37.70 17.63 7.14
N LYS A 881 38.37 18.27 6.18
CA LYS A 881 38.07 18.15 4.75
C LYS A 881 38.72 16.90 4.16
N LEU A 882 39.95 16.61 4.55
CA LEU A 882 40.67 15.36 4.29
C LEU A 882 39.85 14.13 4.75
N ASP A 883 39.35 14.13 5.99
CA ASP A 883 38.48 13.07 6.54
C ASP A 883 37.19 12.85 5.71
N GLN A 884 36.60 13.92 5.16
CA GLN A 884 35.41 13.81 4.30
C GLN A 884 35.74 13.21 2.93
N LEU A 885 36.88 13.58 2.35
CA LEU A 885 37.34 13.06 1.06
C LEU A 885 37.69 11.57 1.17
N GLN A 886 38.45 11.18 2.21
CA GLN A 886 38.80 9.78 2.47
C GLN A 886 37.56 8.90 2.68
N LYS A 887 36.60 9.34 3.50
CA LYS A 887 35.33 8.61 3.70
C LYS A 887 34.49 8.48 2.44
N ALA A 888 34.59 9.43 1.52
CA ALA A 888 33.91 9.35 0.23
C ALA A 888 34.61 8.36 -0.73
N ASP A 889 35.94 8.35 -0.77
CA ASP A 889 36.71 7.34 -1.51
C ASP A 889 36.48 5.93 -0.96
N ASP A 890 36.55 5.72 0.36
CA ASP A 890 36.26 4.42 1.00
C ASP A 890 34.84 3.91 0.67
N SER A 891 33.87 4.82 0.64
CA SER A 891 32.46 4.53 0.29
C SER A 891 32.35 4.08 -1.18
N LEU A 892 32.99 4.81 -2.10
CA LEU A 892 33.02 4.46 -3.52
C LEU A 892 33.84 3.19 -3.79
N ALA A 893 34.92 2.94 -3.04
CA ALA A 893 35.72 1.72 -3.14
C ALA A 893 34.92 0.47 -2.75
N ALA A 894 34.02 0.59 -1.75
CA ALA A 894 33.11 -0.49 -1.40
C ALA A 894 32.05 -0.74 -2.48
N ASP A 895 31.50 0.32 -3.09
CA ASP A 895 30.57 0.20 -4.21
C ASP A 895 31.25 -0.37 -5.47
N GLN A 896 32.50 0.02 -5.77
CA GLN A 896 33.29 -0.51 -6.88
C GLN A 896 33.55 -2.01 -6.73
N ARG A 897 33.96 -2.49 -5.55
CA ARG A 897 34.17 -3.93 -5.31
C ARG A 897 32.90 -4.75 -5.49
N ALA A 898 31.75 -4.21 -5.04
CA ALA A 898 30.47 -4.87 -5.26
C ALA A 898 30.12 -4.92 -6.77
N LEU A 899 30.42 -3.84 -7.50
CA LEU A 899 30.22 -3.76 -8.94
C LEU A 899 31.13 -4.72 -9.72
N ASP A 900 32.42 -4.80 -9.38
CA ASP A 900 33.39 -5.74 -9.96
C ASP A 900 32.93 -7.20 -9.77
N GLU A 901 32.47 -7.56 -8.56
CA GLU A 901 31.93 -8.90 -8.27
C GLU A 901 30.66 -9.17 -9.09
N LEU A 902 29.74 -8.21 -9.23
CA LEU A 902 28.52 -8.39 -10.03
C LEU A 902 28.81 -8.52 -11.53
N LEU A 903 29.71 -7.71 -12.07
CA LEU A 903 30.18 -7.80 -13.46
C LEU A 903 30.82 -9.16 -13.73
N LYS A 904 31.61 -9.67 -12.77
CA LYS A 904 32.19 -11.01 -12.85
C LYS A 904 31.10 -12.09 -12.86
N ASP A 905 30.14 -12.03 -11.94
CA ASP A 905 29.05 -13.01 -11.83
C ASP A 905 28.21 -13.06 -13.13
N ILE A 906 27.89 -11.89 -13.71
CA ILE A 906 27.17 -11.79 -14.99
C ILE A 906 28.04 -12.34 -16.14
N GLY A 907 29.32 -11.93 -16.20
CA GLY A 907 30.25 -12.36 -17.24
C GLY A 907 30.55 -13.87 -17.23
N GLU A 908 30.60 -14.51 -16.05
CA GLU A 908 30.74 -15.96 -15.91
C GLU A 908 29.50 -16.71 -16.43
N LEU A 909 28.30 -16.16 -16.25
CA LEU A 909 27.07 -16.75 -16.77
C LEU A 909 26.92 -16.59 -18.29
N LEU A 910 27.38 -15.48 -18.85
CA LEU A 910 27.34 -15.20 -20.30
C LEU A 910 28.44 -15.93 -21.09
N ASN A 911 29.72 -15.86 -20.66
CA ASN A 911 30.87 -16.27 -21.49
C ASN A 911 31.39 -17.71 -21.26
N SER A 912 30.72 -18.54 -20.45
CA SER A 912 31.26 -19.85 -20.04
C SER A 912 31.03 -20.99 -21.05
N GLU A 913 31.70 -20.91 -22.20
CA GLU A 913 31.82 -22.02 -23.16
C GLU A 913 33.28 -22.38 -23.58
N MET A 914 34.19 -22.48 -22.61
CA MET A 914 35.52 -23.10 -22.80
C MET A 914 35.94 -24.07 -21.68
N ALA A 915 34.98 -24.69 -20.98
CA ALA A 915 35.25 -25.63 -19.89
C ALA A 915 34.68 -27.06 -20.04
N GLU A 916 33.77 -27.33 -21.01
CA GLU A 916 33.16 -28.67 -21.20
C GLU A 916 33.57 -29.39 -22.49
N LYS A 917 34.84 -29.22 -22.91
CA LYS A 917 35.52 -30.18 -23.80
C LYS A 917 36.78 -30.74 -23.14
N GLY A 918 36.64 -31.16 -21.88
CA GLY A 918 37.66 -31.84 -21.10
C GLY A 918 37.05 -32.75 -20.04
N GLU A 919 37.17 -34.07 -20.24
CA GLU A 919 37.01 -35.12 -19.22
C GLU A 919 35.60 -35.35 -18.62
N GLY A 920 34.86 -36.31 -19.19
CA GLY A 920 33.59 -36.81 -18.62
C GLY A 920 33.20 -38.24 -19.01
N ASN A 921 34.05 -38.98 -19.73
CA ASN A 921 33.75 -40.35 -20.15
C ASN A 921 33.94 -41.34 -18.98
N SER A 922 32.87 -41.63 -18.24
CA SER A 922 32.90 -42.58 -17.12
C SER A 922 33.15 -44.02 -17.62
N PRO A 923 34.22 -44.70 -17.18
CA PRO A 923 34.49 -46.08 -17.57
C PRO A 923 33.66 -47.09 -16.76
N MET A 924 33.24 -48.17 -17.41
CA MET A 924 32.67 -49.36 -16.76
C MET A 924 33.73 -50.07 -15.90
N PRO A 925 33.34 -50.73 -14.79
CA PRO A 925 34.29 -51.43 -13.93
C PRO A 925 34.67 -52.81 -14.50
N GLY A 926 35.95 -53.04 -14.81
CA GLY A 926 36.45 -54.33 -15.28
C GLY A 926 37.97 -54.45 -15.44
N GLU A 927 38.58 -55.20 -14.51
CA GLU A 927 39.93 -55.81 -14.56
C GLU A 927 41.21 -54.92 -14.45
N PRO A 928 42.37 -55.49 -14.01
CA PRO A 928 43.48 -54.71 -13.44
C PRO A 928 44.88 -54.86 -14.11
N ASN A 929 45.84 -54.03 -13.67
CA ASN A 929 47.30 -53.99 -14.00
C ASN A 929 47.64 -53.44 -15.41
N ALA A 930 48.75 -52.71 -15.68
CA ALA A 930 49.95 -52.31 -14.92
C ALA A 930 50.51 -50.94 -15.48
N PRO A 931 51.59 -50.33 -14.93
CA PRO A 931 51.93 -48.89 -15.12
C PRO A 931 53.05 -48.55 -16.15
N GLU A 932 53.46 -47.26 -16.18
CA GLU A 932 54.60 -46.61 -16.90
C GLU A 932 54.33 -46.14 -18.36
N GLN A 933 54.89 -45.04 -18.92
CA GLN A 933 55.53 -43.78 -18.43
C GLN A 933 55.52 -42.72 -19.59
N PRO A 934 55.96 -41.44 -19.42
CA PRO A 934 55.52 -40.32 -20.28
C PRO A 934 56.45 -39.93 -21.44
N GLN A 935 55.91 -39.36 -22.52
CA GLN A 935 56.65 -38.56 -23.51
C GLN A 935 55.83 -37.40 -24.11
N THR A 936 56.41 -36.21 -24.14
CA THR A 936 56.03 -35.05 -24.98
C THR A 936 57.14 -34.80 -26.03
N PRO A 937 57.03 -33.76 -26.89
CA PRO A 937 56.41 -33.77 -28.22
C PRO A 937 57.48 -33.83 -29.34
N PRO A 938 57.13 -33.57 -30.63
CA PRO A 938 57.71 -32.36 -31.24
C PRO A 938 56.91 -31.63 -32.35
N ASN A 939 57.10 -30.31 -32.38
CA ASN A 939 57.15 -29.33 -33.49
C ASN A 939 56.36 -29.49 -34.82
N GLY A 940 55.75 -28.36 -35.23
CA GLY A 940 55.46 -28.03 -36.64
C GLY A 940 54.68 -26.71 -36.82
N GLU A 941 55.38 -25.58 -36.92
CA GLU A 941 54.83 -24.27 -37.39
C GLU A 941 54.72 -24.23 -38.95
N PRO A 942 54.35 -23.11 -39.60
CA PRO A 942 52.98 -22.59 -39.71
C PRO A 942 52.59 -22.32 -41.18
N THR A 943 51.30 -22.13 -41.48
CA THR A 943 50.87 -21.52 -42.76
C THR A 943 49.64 -20.65 -42.60
N ASP A 944 49.73 -19.40 -43.04
CA ASP A 944 48.65 -18.41 -43.03
C ASP A 944 47.43 -18.82 -43.86
N ALA A 945 46.24 -18.54 -43.34
CA ALA A 945 45.04 -18.34 -44.14
C ALA A 945 44.27 -17.14 -43.57
N LYS A 946 44.16 -16.06 -44.36
CA LYS A 946 43.24 -14.96 -44.06
C LYS A 946 41.81 -15.52 -44.09
N GLY A 947 41.09 -15.35 -42.99
CA GLY A 947 39.63 -15.37 -42.94
C GLY A 947 39.12 -13.98 -42.60
N ASP A 948 38.07 -13.54 -43.28
CA ASP A 948 37.37 -12.28 -43.01
C ASP A 948 36.76 -12.27 -41.58
N PRO A 949 36.50 -11.10 -40.98
CA PRO A 949 35.86 -11.03 -39.67
C PRO A 949 34.44 -11.60 -39.75
N ALA A 950 34.26 -12.81 -39.23
CA ALA A 950 32.97 -13.46 -39.15
C ALA A 950 32.10 -12.83 -38.05
N ASN A 951 30.79 -12.80 -38.34
CA ASN A 951 29.73 -12.25 -37.52
C ASN A 951 29.81 -12.72 -36.05
N ALA A 952 29.56 -11.84 -35.08
CA ALA A 952 29.57 -12.17 -33.65
C ALA A 952 28.35 -12.99 -33.17
N SER A 953 27.54 -13.52 -34.10
CA SER A 953 26.20 -14.07 -33.85
C SER A 953 26.14 -15.59 -33.61
N ASP A 954 27.27 -16.30 -33.63
CA ASP A 954 27.32 -17.77 -33.44
C ASP A 954 27.77 -18.15 -32.01
N GLN A 955 27.23 -17.48 -30.99
CA GLN A 955 27.24 -18.04 -29.62
C GLN A 955 26.06 -19.02 -29.46
N PRO A 956 26.25 -20.22 -28.90
CA PRO A 956 25.13 -21.11 -28.63
C PRO A 956 24.23 -20.54 -27.52
N PRO A 957 22.90 -20.74 -27.60
CA PRO A 957 21.96 -20.11 -26.69
C PRO A 957 22.19 -20.53 -25.25
N LEU A 958 22.02 -19.57 -24.32
CA LEU A 958 22.19 -19.78 -22.88
C LEU A 958 21.45 -21.06 -22.41
N SER A 959 22.12 -21.88 -21.58
CA SER A 959 21.49 -23.08 -21.02
C SER A 959 20.38 -22.72 -20.02
N ALA A 960 19.37 -23.57 -19.89
CA ALA A 960 18.21 -23.29 -19.03
C ALA A 960 18.59 -23.07 -17.54
N GLU A 961 19.63 -23.75 -17.05
CA GLU A 961 20.14 -23.58 -15.69
C GLU A 961 20.82 -22.21 -15.52
N LYS A 962 21.75 -21.85 -16.41
CA LYS A 962 22.40 -20.52 -16.40
C LYS A 962 21.40 -19.38 -16.61
N ALA A 963 20.34 -19.60 -17.38
CA ALA A 963 19.27 -18.61 -17.56
C ALA A 963 18.47 -18.39 -16.27
N ALA A 964 18.18 -19.44 -15.50
CA ALA A 964 17.57 -19.28 -14.18
C ALA A 964 18.48 -18.50 -13.22
N GLU A 965 19.78 -18.80 -13.21
CA GLU A 965 20.78 -18.10 -12.38
C GLU A 965 20.96 -16.63 -12.78
N LEU A 966 21.08 -16.33 -14.08
CA LEU A 966 21.20 -14.97 -14.61
C LEU A 966 19.95 -14.14 -14.28
N SER A 967 18.75 -14.72 -14.44
CA SER A 967 17.50 -14.06 -14.07
C SER A 967 17.44 -13.74 -12.57
N GLN A 968 17.88 -14.66 -11.71
CA GLN A 968 17.98 -14.43 -10.27
C GLN A 968 19.03 -13.36 -9.91
N LEU A 969 20.17 -13.34 -10.62
CA LEU A 969 21.26 -12.38 -10.41
C LEU A 969 20.85 -10.96 -10.81
N LEU A 970 20.24 -10.79 -11.98
CA LEU A 970 19.71 -9.50 -12.47
C LEU A 970 18.59 -8.96 -11.57
N GLN A 971 17.78 -9.84 -10.98
CA GLN A 971 16.75 -9.47 -9.99
C GLN A 971 17.31 -9.22 -8.58
N SER A 972 18.61 -9.43 -8.34
CA SER A 972 19.19 -9.27 -7.00
C SER A 972 19.15 -7.80 -6.53
N PRO A 973 19.06 -7.54 -5.21
CA PRO A 973 19.14 -6.17 -4.67
C PRO A 973 20.46 -5.46 -5.02
N LYS A 974 21.52 -6.24 -5.29
CA LYS A 974 22.85 -5.75 -5.71
C LYS A 974 22.78 -5.20 -7.13
N ALA A 975 22.24 -5.96 -8.07
CA ALA A 975 22.03 -5.53 -9.45
C ALA A 975 21.06 -4.34 -9.54
N GLN A 976 19.92 -4.39 -8.84
CA GLN A 976 18.97 -3.27 -8.80
C GLN A 976 19.60 -1.98 -8.28
N LYS A 977 20.42 -2.05 -7.20
CA LYS A 977 21.14 -0.87 -6.68
C LYS A 977 22.16 -0.34 -7.69
N ALA A 978 22.91 -1.23 -8.34
CA ALA A 978 23.92 -0.86 -9.32
C ALA A 978 23.30 -0.18 -10.55
N MET A 979 22.24 -0.75 -11.11
CA MET A 979 21.46 -0.16 -12.21
C MET A 979 20.89 1.23 -11.85
N GLN A 980 20.36 1.41 -10.63
CA GLN A 980 19.94 2.74 -10.17
C GLN A 980 21.11 3.76 -10.12
N MET A 981 22.32 3.33 -9.77
CA MET A 981 23.50 4.21 -9.79
C MET A 981 23.91 4.55 -11.23
N ALA A 982 23.83 3.59 -12.17
CA ALA A 982 24.03 3.84 -13.60
C ALA A 982 23.01 4.85 -14.17
N SER A 983 21.71 4.70 -13.87
CA SER A 983 20.69 5.66 -14.30
C SER A 983 20.91 7.07 -13.72
N ARG A 984 21.37 7.19 -12.46
CA ARG A 984 21.73 8.49 -11.87
C ARG A 984 22.96 9.10 -12.54
N LEU A 985 23.96 8.29 -12.89
CA LEU A 985 25.14 8.74 -13.65
C LEU A 985 24.73 9.34 -15.00
N GLN A 986 23.92 8.63 -15.79
CA GLN A 986 23.43 9.11 -17.09
C GLN A 986 22.66 10.45 -16.95
N ALA A 987 21.77 10.55 -15.97
CA ALA A 987 21.06 11.80 -15.67
C ALA A 987 22.01 12.96 -15.30
N MET A 988 23.08 12.69 -14.55
CA MET A 988 24.12 13.68 -14.22
C MET A 988 24.95 14.10 -15.44
N GLN A 989 25.14 13.23 -16.44
CA GLN A 989 25.85 13.56 -17.68
C GLN A 989 25.02 14.38 -18.67
N ALA A 990 23.70 14.14 -18.71
CA ALA A 990 22.74 14.81 -19.60
C ALA A 990 22.58 16.32 -19.31
N GLY A 991 22.73 16.73 -18.04
CA GLY A 991 22.79 18.15 -17.65
C GLY A 991 21.46 18.83 -17.37
N ASP A 992 20.35 18.08 -17.30
CA ASP A 992 19.05 18.60 -16.88
C ASP A 992 19.00 18.86 -15.36
N PRO A 993 18.46 20.00 -14.92
CA PRO A 993 18.09 20.17 -13.51
C PRO A 993 16.90 19.25 -13.19
N PRO A 994 16.90 18.53 -12.06
CA PRO A 994 15.82 17.60 -11.75
C PRO A 994 14.49 18.35 -11.58
N GLU A 995 13.49 18.01 -12.39
CA GLU A 995 12.10 18.42 -12.11
C GLU A 995 11.72 17.96 -10.70
N GLN A 996 11.09 18.85 -9.93
CA GLN A 996 10.52 18.44 -8.65
C GLN A 996 9.41 17.42 -8.90
N PRO A 997 9.35 16.31 -8.14
CA PRO A 997 8.36 15.27 -8.38
C PRO A 997 6.94 15.84 -8.27
N ASN A 998 6.21 15.77 -9.38
CA ASN A 998 4.85 16.24 -9.49
C ASN A 998 3.98 15.49 -8.47
N LYS A 999 3.26 16.21 -7.60
CA LYS A 999 2.71 15.72 -6.32
C LYS A 999 1.57 14.69 -6.40
N ASN A 1000 1.34 14.06 -7.55
CA ASN A 1000 0.17 13.24 -7.85
C ASN A 1000 0.47 11.81 -8.36
N GLN A 1001 1.65 11.26 -8.10
CA GLN A 1001 1.88 9.81 -8.18
C GLN A 1001 2.35 9.25 -6.83
N LYS A 1002 1.69 8.18 -6.39
CA LYS A 1002 2.04 7.38 -5.21
C LYS A 1002 2.21 5.93 -5.64
N ASP A 1003 3.45 5.52 -5.91
CA ASP A 1003 3.95 4.20 -5.54
C ASP A 1003 5.50 4.21 -5.57
N PRO A 1004 6.21 3.99 -4.45
CA PRO A 1004 7.66 4.17 -4.38
C PRO A 1004 8.49 2.87 -4.45
N ASN A 1005 7.96 1.78 -5.01
CA ASN A 1005 8.67 0.49 -5.16
C ASN A 1005 8.74 0.07 -6.63
N ALA A 1006 9.59 0.72 -7.43
CA ALA A 1006 9.89 0.34 -8.81
C ALA A 1006 11.42 0.27 -9.02
N PRO A 1007 11.98 -0.89 -9.42
CA PRO A 1007 13.35 -0.99 -9.94
C PRO A 1007 13.43 -0.41 -11.37
N PRO A 1008 14.64 -0.12 -11.90
CA PRO A 1008 14.82 0.18 -13.31
C PRO A 1008 14.33 -1.01 -14.19
N PRO A 1009 13.85 -0.77 -15.42
CA PRO A 1009 12.98 -1.72 -16.10
C PRO A 1009 13.74 -2.87 -16.77
N PRO A 1010 13.53 -4.14 -16.38
CA PRO A 1010 13.66 -5.25 -17.32
C PRO A 1010 12.46 -5.27 -18.28
N LEU A 1011 12.62 -5.95 -19.41
CA LEU A 1011 11.60 -6.08 -20.44
C LEU A 1011 10.34 -6.77 -19.90
N LYS A 1012 9.17 -6.17 -20.15
CA LYS A 1012 7.90 -6.55 -19.49
C LYS A 1012 7.21 -7.72 -20.18
N SER A 1013 7.23 -8.87 -19.53
CA SER A 1013 6.31 -9.97 -19.85
C SER A 1013 4.88 -9.68 -19.35
N ASN A 1014 3.89 -10.01 -20.19
CA ASN A 1014 2.45 -10.16 -19.91
C ASN A 1014 1.58 -8.95 -19.46
N PRO A 1015 0.69 -8.45 -20.33
CA PRO A 1015 -0.64 -7.97 -19.95
C PRO A 1015 -1.63 -9.12 -19.71
N LYS A 1016 -2.54 -8.89 -18.75
CA LYS A 1016 -3.80 -9.66 -18.58
C LYS A 1016 -4.83 -9.25 -19.65
N PRO A 1017 -5.76 -10.16 -20.05
CA PRO A 1017 -6.59 -9.97 -21.22
C PRO A 1017 -7.65 -8.87 -21.06
N ARG A 1018 -7.96 -8.17 -22.15
CA ARG A 1018 -9.00 -7.14 -22.22
C ARG A 1018 -10.02 -7.48 -23.31
N SER A 1019 -11.23 -7.84 -22.91
CA SER A 1019 -12.33 -8.16 -23.82
C SER A 1019 -13.21 -6.94 -24.15
N GLY A 1020 -13.28 -6.60 -25.44
CA GLY A 1020 -14.54 -6.21 -26.09
C GLY A 1020 -15.01 -4.74 -26.08
N LEU A 1021 -15.05 -4.20 -27.30
CA LEU A 1021 -16.09 -3.32 -27.89
C LEU A 1021 -16.02 -1.79 -27.71
N GLU A 1022 -16.20 -1.12 -28.85
CA GLU A 1022 -16.34 0.34 -29.06
C GLU A 1022 -17.74 0.86 -28.66
N GLY A 1023 -17.85 2.17 -28.37
CA GLY A 1023 -19.15 2.82 -28.13
C GLY A 1023 -19.11 4.30 -27.74
N ASP A 1024 -19.33 5.17 -28.74
CA ASP A 1024 -19.90 6.54 -28.73
C ASP A 1024 -19.40 7.64 -27.74
N ASN A 1025 -19.18 8.85 -28.29
CA ASN A 1025 -18.63 10.03 -27.60
C ASN A 1025 -19.69 10.99 -27.01
N SER A 1026 -20.96 10.57 -26.97
CA SER A 1026 -22.09 11.40 -26.51
C SER A 1026 -22.22 11.53 -24.97
N SER A 1027 -21.51 10.69 -24.20
CA SER A 1027 -21.66 10.58 -22.74
C SER A 1027 -21.05 11.74 -21.93
N GLN A 1028 -19.94 12.35 -22.37
CA GLN A 1028 -19.16 13.27 -21.53
C GLN A 1028 -19.89 14.59 -21.20
N PHE A 1029 -20.56 15.22 -22.16
CA PHE A 1029 -21.28 16.48 -21.92
C PHE A 1029 -22.47 16.31 -20.97
N ALA A 1030 -23.16 15.16 -21.06
CA ALA A 1030 -24.28 14.84 -20.18
C ALA A 1030 -23.82 14.43 -18.76
N MET A 1031 -22.57 13.95 -18.61
CA MET A 1031 -21.97 13.64 -17.31
C MET A 1031 -21.66 14.89 -16.49
N GLN A 1032 -21.23 15.99 -17.13
CA GLN A 1032 -20.87 17.23 -16.41
C GLN A 1032 -22.08 18.00 -15.86
N ALA A 1033 -23.25 17.91 -16.50
CA ALA A 1033 -24.46 18.56 -16.02
C ALA A 1033 -24.94 17.97 -14.68
N VAL A 1034 -25.11 16.64 -14.61
CA VAL A 1034 -25.61 15.94 -13.41
C VAL A 1034 -24.65 16.01 -12.22
N LEU A 1035 -23.33 16.05 -12.48
CA LEU A 1035 -22.30 16.14 -11.44
C LEU A 1035 -22.10 17.56 -10.88
N LYS A 1036 -22.82 18.58 -11.38
CA LYS A 1036 -22.65 19.98 -10.93
C LYS A 1036 -23.48 20.30 -9.69
N ASP A 1037 -24.63 19.66 -9.52
CA ASP A 1037 -25.61 19.93 -8.46
C ASP A 1037 -25.45 18.98 -7.25
N LEU A 1038 -24.40 18.15 -7.25
CA LEU A 1038 -24.01 17.25 -6.17
C LEU A 1038 -22.83 17.81 -5.37
N ASP A 1039 -22.77 17.52 -4.06
CA ASP A 1039 -21.71 18.03 -3.19
C ASP A 1039 -20.31 17.48 -3.57
N PRO A 1040 -19.21 18.18 -3.20
CA PRO A 1040 -17.87 17.79 -3.63
C PRO A 1040 -17.42 16.40 -3.17
N ALA A 1041 -17.86 15.94 -2.01
CA ALA A 1041 -17.48 14.62 -1.49
C ALA A 1041 -18.18 13.51 -2.27
N THR A 1042 -19.50 13.61 -2.45
CA THR A 1042 -20.31 12.68 -3.25
C THR A 1042 -19.87 12.68 -4.72
N ARG A 1043 -19.60 13.85 -5.30
CA ARG A 1043 -19.02 13.98 -6.65
C ARG A 1043 -17.68 13.26 -6.77
N SER A 1044 -16.81 13.38 -5.76
CA SER A 1044 -15.52 12.65 -5.74
C SER A 1044 -15.69 11.14 -5.58
N MET A 1045 -16.73 10.69 -4.89
CA MET A 1045 -17.08 9.27 -4.71
C MET A 1045 -17.52 8.67 -6.04
N ILE A 1046 -18.48 9.30 -6.73
CA ILE A 1046 -18.99 8.87 -8.04
C ILE A 1046 -17.88 8.88 -9.09
N LEU A 1047 -17.01 9.89 -9.09
CA LEU A 1047 -15.83 9.97 -9.96
C LEU A 1047 -14.72 8.94 -9.64
N LYS A 1048 -14.85 8.17 -8.55
CA LYS A 1048 -13.99 7.02 -8.20
C LYS A 1048 -14.65 5.65 -8.45
N MET A 1049 -15.96 5.60 -8.74
CA MET A 1049 -16.65 4.35 -9.09
C MET A 1049 -16.26 3.87 -10.50
N GLN A 1050 -16.31 2.55 -10.76
CA GLN A 1050 -16.00 1.98 -12.07
C GLN A 1050 -16.90 2.56 -13.18
N PRO A 1051 -16.41 2.77 -14.42
CA PRO A 1051 -17.14 3.48 -15.48
C PRO A 1051 -18.57 2.95 -15.74
N ARG A 1052 -18.76 1.64 -15.94
CA ARG A 1052 -20.10 1.04 -16.15
C ARG A 1052 -21.05 1.30 -14.99
N VAL A 1053 -20.56 1.14 -13.75
CA VAL A 1053 -21.33 1.34 -12.51
C VAL A 1053 -21.67 2.81 -12.29
N ARG A 1054 -20.75 3.71 -12.70
CA ARG A 1054 -20.91 5.16 -12.69
C ARG A 1054 -21.94 5.62 -13.71
N GLU A 1055 -21.94 5.06 -14.92
CA GLU A 1055 -22.92 5.37 -15.97
C GLU A 1055 -24.31 4.84 -15.62
N GLU A 1056 -24.44 3.61 -15.10
CA GLU A 1056 -25.72 3.04 -14.59
C GLU A 1056 -26.31 3.95 -13.47
N LEU A 1057 -25.47 4.39 -12.53
CA LEU A 1057 -25.86 5.33 -11.47
C LEU A 1057 -26.27 6.72 -12.02
N LEU A 1058 -25.47 7.32 -12.91
CA LEU A 1058 -25.73 8.65 -13.48
C LEU A 1058 -26.92 8.66 -14.45
N GLN A 1059 -27.24 7.53 -15.07
CA GLN A 1059 -28.48 7.32 -15.83
C GLN A 1059 -29.68 7.27 -14.88
N SER A 1060 -29.62 6.47 -13.80
CA SER A 1060 -30.72 6.40 -12.82
C SER A 1060 -31.01 7.74 -12.12
N LEU A 1061 -29.98 8.54 -11.84
CA LEU A 1061 -30.11 9.89 -11.30
C LEU A 1061 -30.77 10.88 -12.28
N ARG A 1062 -30.65 10.63 -13.58
CA ARG A 1062 -31.27 11.44 -14.65
C ARG A 1062 -32.74 11.07 -14.89
N GLU A 1063 -33.09 9.80 -14.68
CA GLU A 1063 -34.43 9.27 -14.97
C GLU A 1063 -35.36 9.25 -13.75
N GLU A 1064 -34.87 8.87 -12.55
CA GLU A 1064 -35.68 8.71 -11.32
C GLU A 1064 -35.33 9.73 -10.21
N GLY A 1065 -34.33 10.59 -10.41
CA GLY A 1065 -33.92 11.59 -9.41
C GLY A 1065 -33.30 11.00 -8.13
N PRO A 1066 -33.37 11.69 -6.98
CA PRO A 1066 -32.68 11.27 -5.75
C PRO A 1066 -33.26 10.00 -5.09
N GLU A 1067 -34.45 9.54 -5.48
CA GLU A 1067 -34.98 8.24 -5.04
C GLU A 1067 -34.34 7.07 -5.82
N GLY A 1068 -33.97 7.28 -7.08
CA GLY A 1068 -33.21 6.33 -7.90
C GLY A 1068 -31.86 5.94 -7.25
N TYR A 1069 -31.21 6.90 -6.59
CA TYR A 1069 -30.00 6.67 -5.79
C TYR A 1069 -30.22 5.68 -4.64
N GLN A 1070 -31.37 5.72 -3.96
CA GLN A 1070 -31.67 4.76 -2.89
C GLN A 1070 -31.98 3.36 -3.42
N ARG A 1071 -32.65 3.25 -4.58
CA ARG A 1071 -32.80 1.96 -5.29
C ARG A 1071 -31.45 1.40 -5.71
N PHE A 1072 -30.61 2.22 -6.34
CA PHE A 1072 -29.26 1.83 -6.75
C PHE A 1072 -28.42 1.37 -5.56
N ILE A 1073 -28.41 2.08 -4.43
CA ILE A 1073 -27.69 1.63 -3.23
C ILE A 1073 -28.28 0.33 -2.67
N ARG A 1074 -29.60 0.18 -2.64
CA ARG A 1074 -30.25 -1.06 -2.16
C ARG A 1074 -29.91 -2.26 -3.05
N ASP A 1075 -29.86 -2.07 -4.36
CA ASP A 1075 -29.49 -3.12 -5.31
C ASP A 1075 -27.97 -3.31 -5.45
N TYR A 1076 -27.15 -2.28 -5.21
CA TYR A 1076 -25.69 -2.39 -5.11
C TYR A 1076 -25.27 -3.12 -3.82
N PHE A 1077 -25.94 -2.88 -2.68
CA PHE A 1077 -25.74 -3.67 -1.47
C PHE A 1077 -26.34 -5.08 -1.56
N LYS A 1078 -27.45 -5.29 -2.27
CA LYS A 1078 -27.88 -6.66 -2.67
C LYS A 1078 -26.87 -7.32 -3.61
N ARG A 1079 -26.30 -6.60 -4.56
CA ARG A 1079 -25.23 -7.07 -5.45
C ARG A 1079 -23.91 -7.27 -4.71
N LEU A 1080 -23.63 -6.60 -3.59
CA LEU A 1080 -22.45 -6.86 -2.73
C LEU A 1080 -22.69 -8.07 -1.81
N THR A 1081 -23.88 -8.20 -1.23
CA THR A 1081 -24.29 -9.43 -0.49
C THR A 1081 -24.47 -10.64 -1.41
N LYS A 1082 -24.63 -10.43 -2.73
CA LYS A 1082 -24.49 -11.44 -3.78
C LYS A 1082 -23.13 -11.45 -4.49
N ALA A 1083 -22.23 -10.48 -4.31
CA ALA A 1083 -20.86 -10.55 -4.85
C ALA A 1083 -19.92 -11.28 -3.88
N GLY A 1084 -20.46 -11.71 -2.74
CA GLY A 1084 -20.07 -12.97 -2.10
C GLY A 1084 -20.56 -14.25 -2.81
N GLN A 1085 -21.05 -14.21 -4.07
CA GLN A 1085 -21.25 -15.36 -5.00
C GLN A 1085 -21.88 -14.96 -6.38
N PRO A 1086 -21.14 -14.96 -7.52
CA PRO A 1086 -21.80 -15.16 -8.81
C PRO A 1086 -22.48 -16.55 -8.79
N ALA A 1087 -23.68 -16.67 -9.36
CA ALA A 1087 -24.75 -17.53 -8.82
C ALA A 1087 -25.30 -16.94 -7.49
N LYS A 1088 -25.93 -15.75 -7.54
CA LYS A 1088 -26.59 -15.15 -8.73
C LYS A 1088 -26.38 -13.65 -8.87
#